data_AF-A0A817TEG1-F1
#
_entry.id   AF-A0A817TEG1-F1
#
_cell.length_a   1.000
_cell.length_b   1.000
_cell.length_c   1.000
_cell.angle_alpha   90.00
_cell.angle_beta   90.00
_cell.angle_gamma   90.00
#
_symmetry.space_group_name_H-M   'P 1'
#
loop_
_entity.id
_entity.type
_entity.pdbx_description
1 polymer ?
#
loop_
_entity_poly.entity_id
_entity_poly.type
_entity_poly.pdbx_seq_one_letter_code
_entity_poly.pdbx_strand_id
1 'polypeptide(L)'
;MKGYLYSQDGAYAFPLGPKVTTIGRENCDISITSPHVDNQHALIEYDDEQRCFVLKDLNSSTGTYVHECRVQNAAVRLADGDFLRFGFNGLPLEFHIEQKQQQQQHQQQQQHQQQETMMPSIYPRQAASNSLHMITQTIPSRRSSNSITNYQQQIDVQQSPGLSLRTRALTNAWTVTGISNSGRTIINGSFSGELDLQNQDNSEITNRVCQLEKEVKGRDTEIRDLTERLRSLEPLSSTFKSEVQTLRAELDKVKREKQSASGLISSLQRDLHSKESNLAKLTREIDGLKIDGRDKDLRLQSLQSKFNLLRDRSRTEDDRHNKEKELKIKSAEQQVNELNENINRLKSQLLDAEKQLLRVNLNEQKLKQECEHTRGQLAAIQRSEATIKADLADAQRKHNQLCANIWRCFAADDDNDEYDEDQHNIIEQIEQLRQQLNESRNELEHHRETYSSSNEQQKTSFEKLIDIFTNAMQEQTTERILLHARQQMIEFEEADAESFVGMFRQTGINALNCHVKLISELNKLVPKQNDQEHDLSTNDILALIRRQYEEFEREKQNLSFEQTSRERTLRSELEQITNEKDTIWQQRFNEECNRLREKTAQLQREYDEQSSSLSDRLEEAETQNRDYLQKLNILETESREKIDELTTKLEEYQLQLTENNERQNQLTNINERQKEELIQLEKERDATIEDLNRQVEAYKDQVRQFSITIIQLEKSLGDEQEKRIKLQVDLDNLNKNDQGRLSTSSSSPPPVAMETVVPVLTAPVADLSQELFAYKSRVQEQEQIIISLRRDLAGMTARLSDVQGELSEKQKQALEKSELTIREQTKELNDTRLKLSKLSDIVDKQSTQIESLQSDLSKSKILVDQYQLLVDQRQADIDRLAKSLQEKDLIVEQVERTNHDEGRITHELVSIGAQCKGERHEQTIGRQREALNELRARIKSLEQLRPVNPSYEKVLQQVVLLKRELAELRARQALPNDMPDLRTTPAPISAHQQSQRQSTTTATTTMRQSPSTTIHSDSINEAQKVVEERAAHAETMNSLQSCDELHNAFTRKLMNLLDIDDDGLANVAPLATLPATDRYVALQQRQRTNEILMQKVEMIRERLTRKEELLRDYEKDLGKLRQAEILLREKDILLQDLETDKRTKDDEAFYLRNTLKETQDNLNQEKRVNSSVKLGRNIDQSQSNELIRRSGGSTATLHHHCPPDTTSKVQTIKRDLNQKVSRKNYEIKTLKQELNEALDTISEQSHKVKLLELQSKT
;
A
#
# COMPACT_ATOMS: atom_id res chain seq x y z
N MET A 1 -3.91 28.92 -28.05
CA MET A 1 -4.50 28.69 -29.40
C MET A 1 -6.03 28.58 -29.23
N LYS A 2 -6.85 28.59 -30.28
CA LYS A 2 -8.29 28.31 -30.15
C LYS A 2 -8.69 27.19 -31.12
N GLY A 3 -9.37 26.18 -30.60
CA GLY A 3 -9.93 25.07 -31.38
C GLY A 3 -11.46 25.12 -31.42
N TYR A 4 -12.03 24.64 -32.51
CA TYR A 4 -13.47 24.57 -32.75
C TYR A 4 -13.82 23.26 -33.44
N LEU A 5 -14.99 22.68 -33.13
CA LEU A 5 -15.58 21.57 -33.88
C LEU A 5 -16.80 22.07 -34.67
N TYR A 6 -16.79 21.89 -35.98
CA TYR A 6 -17.87 22.29 -36.88
C TYR A 6 -18.71 21.09 -37.30
N SER A 7 -20.02 21.23 -37.33
CA SER A 7 -20.90 20.28 -38.04
C SER A 7 -20.58 20.30 -39.54
N GLN A 8 -20.72 19.17 -40.23
CA GLN A 8 -20.44 19.05 -41.68
C GLN A 8 -21.17 20.06 -42.59
N ASP A 9 -22.34 20.57 -42.17
CA ASP A 9 -23.10 21.61 -42.88
C ASP A 9 -22.67 23.06 -42.54
N GLY A 10 -21.64 23.24 -41.71
CA GLY A 10 -21.20 24.54 -41.17
C GLY A 10 -22.16 25.22 -40.18
N ALA A 11 -23.35 24.65 -39.96
CA ALA A 11 -24.45 25.26 -39.20
C ALA A 11 -24.20 25.42 -37.70
N TYR A 12 -23.39 24.54 -37.09
CA TYR A 12 -23.04 24.55 -35.67
C TYR A 12 -21.53 24.53 -35.48
N ALA A 13 -21.04 25.36 -34.57
CA ALA A 13 -19.63 25.47 -34.20
C ALA A 13 -19.49 25.39 -32.68
N PHE A 14 -18.90 24.31 -32.19
CA PHE A 14 -18.65 24.08 -30.77
C PHE A 14 -17.23 24.59 -30.42
N PRO A 15 -17.08 25.63 -29.59
CA PRO A 15 -15.77 26.08 -29.14
C PRO A 15 -15.17 25.05 -28.17
N LEU A 16 -13.89 24.70 -28.34
CA LEU A 16 -13.17 23.91 -27.36
C LEU A 16 -12.79 24.76 -26.14
N GLY A 17 -12.76 24.13 -24.97
CA GLY A 17 -12.27 24.71 -23.72
C GLY A 17 -10.79 25.06 -23.79
N PRO A 18 -10.31 26.00 -22.93
CA PRO A 18 -8.94 26.52 -23.00
C PRO A 18 -7.86 25.54 -22.51
N LYS A 19 -8.23 24.38 -21.95
CA LYS A 19 -7.33 23.29 -21.57
C LYS A 19 -7.93 21.92 -21.84
N VAL A 20 -9.18 21.68 -21.40
CA VAL A 20 -9.88 20.41 -21.56
C VAL A 20 -11.30 20.68 -22.08
N THR A 21 -11.84 19.75 -22.87
CA THR A 21 -13.22 19.72 -23.35
C THR A 21 -13.75 18.28 -23.26
N THR A 22 -14.82 18.07 -22.51
CA THR A 22 -15.52 16.79 -22.40
C THR A 22 -16.60 16.66 -23.48
N ILE A 23 -16.75 15.46 -24.03
CA ILE A 23 -17.72 15.15 -25.09
C ILE A 23 -18.51 13.91 -24.70
N GLY A 24 -19.83 13.98 -24.77
CA GLY A 24 -20.73 12.91 -24.33
C GLY A 24 -22.20 13.29 -24.49
N ARG A 25 -23.11 12.52 -23.90
CA ARG A 25 -24.57 12.76 -24.01
C ARG A 25 -25.10 13.72 -22.94
N GLU A 26 -24.53 13.67 -21.74
CA GLU A 26 -25.03 14.35 -20.53
C GLU A 26 -23.85 14.83 -19.69
N ASN A 27 -23.97 16.01 -19.05
CA ASN A 27 -22.94 16.59 -18.17
C ASN A 27 -21.54 16.73 -18.84
N CYS A 28 -21.50 17.03 -20.14
CA CYS A 28 -20.28 17.28 -20.91
C CYS A 28 -20.31 18.66 -21.58
N ASP A 29 -19.13 19.29 -21.73
CA ASP A 29 -18.95 20.61 -22.36
C ASP A 29 -19.55 20.67 -23.78
N ILE A 30 -19.39 19.58 -24.52
CA ILE A 30 -20.09 19.34 -25.80
C ILE A 30 -21.04 18.15 -25.61
N SER A 31 -22.31 18.47 -25.40
CA SER A 31 -23.39 17.47 -25.25
C SER A 31 -23.99 17.12 -26.62
N ILE A 32 -23.82 15.87 -27.05
CA ILE A 32 -24.30 15.31 -28.32
C ILE A 32 -25.47 14.37 -28.06
N THR A 33 -26.70 14.81 -28.40
CA THR A 33 -27.95 14.08 -28.14
C THR A 33 -28.16 12.89 -29.10
N SER A 34 -27.32 11.85 -28.97
CA SER A 34 -27.39 10.61 -29.75
C SER A 34 -27.49 9.38 -28.83
N PRO A 35 -28.33 8.38 -29.15
CA PRO A 35 -28.40 7.12 -28.40
C PRO A 35 -27.18 6.22 -28.61
N HIS A 36 -26.24 6.62 -29.49
CA HIS A 36 -24.98 5.92 -29.74
C HIS A 36 -23.76 6.65 -29.13
N VAL A 37 -23.99 7.69 -28.33
CA VAL A 37 -22.97 8.41 -27.56
C VAL A 37 -23.22 8.15 -26.07
N ASP A 38 -22.17 7.79 -25.34
CA ASP A 38 -22.23 7.52 -23.90
C ASP A 38 -22.30 8.82 -23.08
N ASN A 39 -22.70 8.76 -21.82
CA ASN A 39 -22.85 9.94 -20.95
C ASN A 39 -21.55 10.79 -20.92
N GLN A 40 -20.41 10.14 -20.70
CA GLN A 40 -19.08 10.66 -21.03
C GLN A 40 -18.46 9.70 -22.06
N HIS A 41 -17.98 10.20 -23.19
CA HIS A 41 -17.61 9.38 -24.35
C HIS A 41 -16.18 9.67 -24.85
N ALA A 42 -15.80 10.94 -24.92
CA ALA A 42 -14.45 11.36 -25.33
C ALA A 42 -13.99 12.64 -24.62
N LEU A 43 -12.68 12.89 -24.69
CA LEU A 43 -12.00 14.05 -24.13
C LEU A 43 -11.11 14.68 -25.21
N ILE A 44 -11.15 16.00 -25.36
CA ILE A 44 -10.13 16.76 -26.11
C ILE A 44 -9.38 17.67 -25.15
N GLU A 45 -8.07 17.45 -25.04
CA GLU A 45 -7.15 18.23 -24.22
C GLU A 45 -6.24 19.08 -25.11
N TYR A 46 -5.81 20.26 -24.63
CA TYR A 46 -4.83 21.12 -25.29
C TYR A 46 -3.49 21.03 -24.57
N ASP A 47 -2.50 20.50 -25.28
CA ASP A 47 -1.12 20.41 -24.84
C ASP A 47 -0.43 21.78 -25.00
N ASP A 48 -0.14 22.44 -23.88
CA ASP A 48 0.55 23.73 -23.83
C ASP A 48 2.02 23.65 -24.34
N GLU A 49 2.67 22.49 -24.24
CA GLU A 49 4.07 22.26 -24.64
C GLU A 49 4.18 21.96 -26.14
N GLN A 50 3.43 20.98 -26.62
CA GLN A 50 3.38 20.58 -28.04
C GLN A 50 2.51 21.51 -28.91
N ARG A 51 1.74 22.41 -28.27
CA ARG A 51 0.84 23.39 -28.88
C ARG A 51 -0.17 22.76 -29.85
N CYS A 52 -0.77 21.65 -29.44
CA CYS A 52 -1.75 20.91 -30.22
C CYS A 52 -2.91 20.41 -29.35
N PHE A 53 -4.03 20.11 -29.98
CA PHE A 53 -5.13 19.41 -29.34
C PHE A 53 -4.93 17.90 -29.46
N VAL A 54 -5.39 17.14 -28.46
CA VAL A 54 -5.22 15.70 -28.36
C VAL A 54 -6.55 15.08 -27.93
N LEU A 55 -7.04 14.13 -28.72
CA LEU A 55 -8.28 13.40 -28.49
C LEU A 55 -8.02 12.07 -27.77
N LYS A 56 -8.84 11.76 -26.77
CA LYS A 56 -8.80 10.50 -26.01
C LYS A 56 -10.21 9.93 -25.87
N ASP A 57 -10.38 8.66 -26.27
CA ASP A 57 -11.62 7.92 -26.03
C ASP A 57 -11.69 7.51 -24.56
N LEU A 58 -12.88 7.63 -23.94
CA LEU A 58 -13.08 7.31 -22.51
C LEU A 58 -13.53 5.84 -22.31
N ASN A 59 -12.95 4.92 -23.09
CA ASN A 59 -13.37 3.51 -23.22
C ASN A 59 -14.85 3.37 -23.60
N SER A 60 -15.28 4.16 -24.58
CA SER A 60 -16.67 4.27 -24.99
C SER A 60 -17.23 2.97 -25.60
N SER A 61 -18.51 2.72 -25.35
CA SER A 61 -19.19 1.48 -25.75
C SER A 61 -19.23 1.31 -27.27
N THR A 62 -19.42 2.42 -27.99
CA THR A 62 -19.54 2.49 -29.45
C THR A 62 -18.28 2.99 -30.17
N GLY A 63 -17.31 3.54 -29.44
CA GLY A 63 -16.01 4.01 -29.93
C GLY A 63 -15.99 5.45 -30.47
N THR A 64 -14.89 6.15 -30.21
CA THR A 64 -14.49 7.38 -30.92
C THR A 64 -13.64 7.05 -32.14
N TYR A 65 -13.79 7.82 -33.22
CA TYR A 65 -13.07 7.65 -34.48
C TYR A 65 -12.49 8.98 -34.98
N VAL A 66 -11.30 8.93 -35.60
CA VAL A 66 -10.69 10.03 -36.37
C VAL A 66 -10.47 9.53 -37.79
N HIS A 67 -11.00 10.23 -38.81
CA HIS A 67 -10.93 9.79 -40.21
C HIS A 67 -11.38 8.31 -40.40
N GLU A 68 -12.52 7.95 -39.82
CA GLU A 68 -13.07 6.57 -39.73
C GLU A 68 -12.18 5.53 -39.02
N CYS A 69 -11.01 5.91 -38.50
CA CYS A 69 -10.12 5.02 -37.76
C CYS A 69 -10.45 5.09 -36.26
N ARG A 70 -10.82 3.95 -35.65
CA ARG A 70 -11.19 3.90 -34.22
C ARG A 70 -9.97 4.20 -33.33
N VAL A 71 -10.14 5.10 -32.38
CA VAL A 71 -9.17 5.36 -31.31
C VAL A 71 -9.15 4.16 -30.36
N GLN A 72 -7.96 3.60 -30.08
CA GLN A 72 -7.79 2.42 -29.23
C GLN A 72 -6.71 2.68 -28.17
N ASN A 73 -7.14 2.90 -26.92
CA ASN A 73 -6.30 3.02 -25.71
C ASN A 73 -5.14 4.04 -25.76
N ALA A 74 -5.10 4.91 -26.78
CA ALA A 74 -4.03 5.86 -27.03
C ALA A 74 -4.62 7.26 -27.30
N ALA A 75 -3.90 8.29 -26.89
CA ALA A 75 -4.27 9.68 -27.16
C ALA A 75 -3.79 10.09 -28.57
N VAL A 76 -4.68 10.67 -29.38
CA VAL A 76 -4.44 10.99 -30.79
C VAL A 76 -4.34 12.50 -30.96
N ARG A 77 -3.17 12.98 -31.41
CA ARG A 77 -2.96 14.40 -31.76
C ARG A 77 -3.86 14.78 -32.93
N LEU A 78 -4.61 15.86 -32.77
CA LEU A 78 -5.46 16.44 -33.80
C LEU A 78 -4.72 17.49 -34.63
N ALA A 79 -5.02 17.53 -35.93
CA ALA A 79 -4.57 18.50 -36.91
C ALA A 79 -5.74 19.33 -37.46
N ASP A 80 -5.43 20.49 -38.04
CA ASP A 80 -6.41 21.37 -38.67
C ASP A 80 -7.05 20.68 -39.90
N GLY A 81 -8.38 20.51 -39.88
CA GLY A 81 -9.15 19.76 -40.87
C GLY A 81 -9.49 18.30 -40.51
N ASP A 82 -9.17 17.83 -39.29
CA ASP A 82 -9.46 16.45 -38.88
C ASP A 82 -10.96 16.17 -38.70
N PHE A 83 -11.47 15.09 -39.30
CA PHE A 83 -12.84 14.63 -39.10
C PHE A 83 -12.98 13.66 -37.93
N LEU A 84 -13.75 14.05 -36.91
CA LEU A 84 -14.03 13.28 -35.69
C LEU A 84 -15.45 12.67 -35.75
N ARG A 85 -15.63 11.45 -35.24
CA ARG A 85 -16.94 10.79 -35.12
C ARG A 85 -17.07 10.11 -33.76
N PHE A 86 -18.20 10.34 -33.09
CA PHE A 86 -18.50 9.83 -31.75
C PHE A 86 -19.59 8.76 -31.82
N GLY A 87 -19.20 7.51 -31.60
CA GLY A 87 -20.00 6.31 -31.84
C GLY A 87 -20.06 5.88 -33.31
N PHE A 88 -20.30 4.59 -33.53
CA PHE A 88 -20.29 3.92 -34.85
C PHE A 88 -21.18 4.59 -35.92
N ASN A 89 -22.32 5.18 -35.52
CA ASN A 89 -23.23 5.94 -36.38
C ASN A 89 -23.30 7.44 -35.99
N GLY A 90 -22.25 7.99 -35.37
CA GLY A 90 -22.18 9.40 -34.99
C GLY A 90 -22.17 10.35 -36.20
N LEU A 91 -22.61 11.59 -35.99
CA LEU A 91 -22.37 12.67 -36.96
C LEU A 91 -20.86 12.99 -37.03
N PRO A 92 -20.30 13.24 -38.22
CA PRO A 92 -18.92 13.71 -38.33
C PRO A 92 -18.83 15.20 -38.00
N LEU A 93 -17.81 15.58 -37.23
CA LEU A 93 -17.46 16.96 -36.90
C LEU A 93 -16.05 17.27 -37.42
N GLU A 94 -15.87 18.41 -38.07
CA GLU A 94 -14.57 18.86 -38.60
C GLU A 94 -13.87 19.76 -37.56
N PHE A 95 -12.61 19.45 -37.25
CA PHE A 95 -11.82 20.19 -36.26
C PHE A 95 -10.99 21.30 -36.90
N HIS A 96 -11.09 22.52 -36.39
CA HIS A 96 -10.42 23.70 -36.96
C HIS A 96 -9.77 24.61 -35.90
N ILE A 97 -8.67 25.28 -36.27
CA ILE A 97 -7.79 26.04 -35.39
C ILE A 97 -7.71 27.52 -35.79
N GLU A 98 -8.29 28.42 -34.98
CA GLU A 98 -8.22 29.86 -35.22
C GLU A 98 -6.85 30.43 -34.81
N GLN A 99 -6.02 30.77 -35.81
CA GLN A 99 -4.79 31.54 -35.62
C GLN A 99 -5.03 33.04 -35.83
N LYS A 100 -4.84 33.85 -34.78
CA LYS A 100 -4.92 35.31 -34.90
C LYS A 100 -3.74 35.85 -35.71
N GLN A 101 -4.04 36.41 -36.89
CA GLN A 101 -3.07 37.17 -37.68
C GLN A 101 -2.65 38.45 -36.93
N GLN A 102 -1.39 38.51 -36.51
CA GLN A 102 -0.71 39.74 -36.11
C GLN A 102 0.62 39.87 -36.88
N GLN A 103 0.52 40.24 -38.15
CA GLN A 103 1.67 40.61 -38.98
C GLN A 103 1.39 41.89 -39.78
N GLN A 104 1.55 43.04 -39.12
CA GLN A 104 2.04 44.27 -39.76
C GLN A 104 3.02 44.95 -38.80
N GLN A 105 4.03 45.62 -39.36
CA GLN A 105 5.12 46.30 -38.65
C GLN A 105 6.02 45.39 -37.80
N HIS A 106 6.92 44.64 -38.46
CA HIS A 106 8.38 44.91 -38.36
C HIS A 106 9.15 44.15 -39.46
N GLN A 107 9.16 44.72 -40.66
CA GLN A 107 10.12 44.41 -41.72
C GLN A 107 10.60 45.71 -42.37
N GLN A 108 11.72 46.23 -41.89
CA GLN A 108 12.59 47.16 -42.61
C GLN A 108 13.91 47.27 -41.85
N GLN A 109 15.03 47.17 -42.59
CA GLN A 109 16.39 46.97 -42.05
C GLN A 109 16.54 45.59 -41.36
N GLN A 110 17.43 44.67 -41.77
CA GLN A 110 18.50 44.77 -42.76
C GLN A 110 18.52 43.56 -43.71
N GLN A 111 18.35 43.82 -45.01
CA GLN A 111 18.95 43.03 -46.08
C GLN A 111 19.82 44.00 -46.89
N HIS A 112 21.14 43.77 -46.96
CA HIS A 112 21.92 43.75 -48.22
C HIS A 112 23.44 43.72 -47.98
N GLN A 113 24.03 42.55 -48.24
CA GLN A 113 25.21 42.31 -49.09
C GLN A 113 25.45 40.79 -49.03
N GLN A 114 24.74 40.03 -49.87
CA GLN A 114 25.16 39.61 -51.23
C GLN A 114 26.23 38.51 -51.16
N GLN A 115 25.88 37.25 -51.43
CA GLN A 115 25.61 36.65 -52.75
C GLN A 115 26.86 36.47 -53.60
N GLU A 116 27.21 35.21 -53.88
CA GLU A 116 27.19 34.71 -55.26
C GLU A 116 26.83 33.22 -55.30
N THR A 117 26.70 32.63 -56.49
CA THR A 117 25.89 31.41 -56.74
C THR A 117 26.53 30.50 -57.77
N MET A 118 26.21 29.19 -57.77
CA MET A 118 25.93 28.41 -58.98
C MET A 118 25.21 27.07 -58.68
N MET A 119 24.53 26.54 -59.70
CA MET A 119 23.66 25.33 -59.73
C MET A 119 24.29 24.27 -60.68
N PRO A 120 23.76 23.02 -60.92
CA PRO A 120 22.36 22.56 -60.80
C PRO A 120 22.13 21.10 -60.31
N SER A 121 20.89 20.60 -60.48
CA SER A 121 20.34 19.30 -60.03
C SER A 121 20.09 18.30 -61.17
N ILE A 122 20.07 16.99 -60.84
CA ILE A 122 19.49 15.90 -61.65
C ILE A 122 18.74 14.88 -60.73
N TYR A 123 17.60 14.36 -61.22
CA TYR A 123 16.68 13.37 -60.61
C TYR A 123 16.62 12.07 -61.49
N PRO A 124 15.68 11.09 -61.33
CA PRO A 124 15.26 10.26 -60.17
C PRO A 124 15.22 8.73 -60.52
N ARG A 125 14.75 7.85 -59.61
CA ARG A 125 13.82 6.73 -60.00
C ARG A 125 13.01 6.11 -58.84
N GLN A 126 12.20 5.09 -59.18
CA GLN A 126 10.92 4.73 -58.53
C GLN A 126 10.86 3.27 -58.00
N ALA A 127 9.79 2.97 -57.27
CA ALA A 127 9.44 1.69 -56.63
C ALA A 127 9.08 0.52 -57.58
N ALA A 128 9.00 -0.68 -57.00
CA ALA A 128 8.31 -1.87 -57.52
C ALA A 128 7.80 -2.77 -56.37
N SER A 129 6.96 -3.77 -56.66
CA SER A 129 6.10 -4.48 -55.69
C SER A 129 6.11 -6.02 -55.85
N ASN A 130 5.35 -6.73 -55.00
CA ASN A 130 4.88 -8.14 -55.14
C ASN A 130 5.92 -9.26 -54.86
N SER A 131 5.54 -10.52 -54.52
CA SER A 131 4.34 -11.08 -53.85
C SER A 131 4.53 -12.59 -53.48
N LEU A 132 4.00 -13.01 -52.33
CA LEU A 132 3.42 -14.33 -51.92
C LEU A 132 4.00 -15.72 -52.32
N HIS A 133 3.85 -16.65 -51.35
CA HIS A 133 3.32 -18.05 -51.42
C HIS A 133 4.21 -19.33 -51.27
N MET A 134 4.03 -19.99 -50.10
CA MET A 134 3.61 -21.41 -49.89
C MET A 134 4.59 -22.62 -49.87
N ILE A 135 4.05 -23.72 -49.28
CA ILE A 135 4.43 -25.16 -49.30
C ILE A 135 5.48 -25.64 -48.25
N THR A 136 5.36 -26.77 -47.51
CA THR A 136 4.23 -27.64 -47.03
C THR A 136 4.74 -28.58 -45.88
N GLN A 137 3.82 -29.15 -45.10
CA GLN A 137 3.98 -30.11 -43.98
C GLN A 137 4.68 -31.46 -44.31
N THR A 138 5.19 -32.20 -43.30
CA THR A 138 4.65 -33.53 -42.86
C THR A 138 5.37 -34.16 -41.64
N ILE A 139 4.84 -35.29 -41.13
CA ILE A 139 5.03 -35.96 -39.82
C ILE A 139 5.40 -37.45 -40.09
N PRO A 140 6.31 -38.17 -39.35
CA PRO A 140 5.86 -39.08 -38.26
C PRO A 140 6.86 -39.56 -37.15
N SER A 141 6.47 -39.34 -35.89
CA SER A 141 6.17 -40.36 -34.84
C SER A 141 7.08 -41.58 -34.49
N ARG A 142 7.29 -41.77 -33.16
CA ARG A 142 7.29 -43.02 -32.33
C ARG A 142 8.56 -43.40 -31.50
N ARG A 143 8.35 -43.39 -30.16
CA ARG A 143 8.66 -44.41 -29.12
C ARG A 143 10.07 -45.06 -28.99
N SER A 144 10.60 -45.03 -27.75
CA SER A 144 11.23 -46.16 -26.99
C SER A 144 12.55 -46.77 -27.54
N SER A 145 13.59 -47.11 -26.77
CA SER A 145 13.68 -47.48 -25.34
C SER A 145 15.15 -47.50 -24.83
N ASN A 146 15.33 -47.49 -23.51
CA ASN A 146 16.35 -48.21 -22.71
C ASN A 146 17.85 -48.20 -23.08
N SER A 147 18.67 -47.63 -22.19
CA SER A 147 19.82 -48.30 -21.55
C SER A 147 19.88 -47.78 -20.10
N ILE A 148 19.83 -48.57 -19.04
CA ILE A 148 20.69 -49.70 -18.64
C ILE A 148 22.15 -49.25 -18.40
N THR A 149 22.42 -48.93 -17.14
CA THR A 149 23.62 -49.37 -16.41
C THR A 149 23.14 -50.01 -15.09
N ASN A 150 23.91 -50.96 -14.57
CA ASN A 150 23.52 -51.87 -13.49
C ASN A 150 24.74 -52.10 -12.57
N TYR A 151 24.63 -52.98 -11.56
CA TYR A 151 25.66 -53.41 -10.60
C TYR A 151 25.96 -52.42 -9.43
N GLN A 152 26.14 -52.86 -8.18
CA GLN A 152 25.77 -54.14 -7.52
C GLN A 152 25.95 -54.07 -5.96
N GLN A 153 25.08 -54.74 -5.19
CA GLN A 153 25.28 -55.53 -3.90
C GLN A 153 26.22 -55.01 -2.77
N GLN A 154 26.27 -55.55 -1.54
CA GLN A 154 25.63 -56.70 -0.84
C GLN A 154 25.36 -56.23 0.62
N ILE A 155 24.24 -56.50 1.31
CA ILE A 155 23.68 -57.77 1.83
C ILE A 155 24.59 -58.49 2.86
N ASP A 156 24.21 -58.42 4.14
CA ASP A 156 23.77 -59.54 4.98
C ASP A 156 22.85 -58.97 6.09
N VAL A 157 21.63 -59.46 6.37
CA VAL A 157 21.19 -60.77 6.91
C VAL A 157 21.50 -60.95 8.41
N GLN A 158 20.46 -60.93 9.27
CA GLN A 158 20.10 -62.09 10.11
C GLN A 158 18.76 -61.95 10.89
N GLN A 159 18.02 -63.07 10.89
CA GLN A 159 17.13 -63.63 11.94
C GLN A 159 15.97 -62.83 12.57
N SER A 160 14.76 -63.34 12.35
CA SER A 160 13.59 -63.18 13.23
C SER A 160 13.43 -64.42 14.15
N PRO A 161 13.13 -64.25 15.46
CA PRO A 161 12.59 -65.33 16.29
C PRO A 161 11.05 -65.30 16.28
N GLY A 162 10.40 -66.47 16.23
CA GLY A 162 8.97 -66.61 16.49
C GLY A 162 8.71 -67.46 17.74
N LEU A 163 7.60 -67.23 18.44
CA LEU A 163 6.98 -68.01 19.52
C LEU A 163 5.63 -67.30 19.87
N SER A 164 4.53 -67.92 20.29
CA SER A 164 4.05 -69.31 20.15
C SER A 164 2.52 -69.35 20.40
N LEU A 165 1.80 -70.31 19.80
CA LEU A 165 0.35 -70.48 19.96
C LEU A 165 0.00 -71.51 21.04
N ARG A 166 -0.63 -71.07 22.15
CA ARG A 166 -1.47 -71.83 23.11
C ARG A 166 -1.98 -70.83 24.19
N THR A 167 -3.16 -70.94 24.79
CA THR A 167 -3.82 -72.15 25.33
C THR A 167 -5.36 -71.98 25.48
N ARG A 168 -6.12 -73.06 25.23
CA ARG A 168 -7.52 -73.34 25.67
C ARG A 168 -8.62 -72.28 25.42
N ALA A 169 -9.53 -72.65 24.52
CA ALA A 169 -10.89 -73.02 24.93
C ALA A 169 -11.26 -74.36 24.24
N LEU A 170 -12.10 -75.18 24.88
CA LEU A 170 -12.60 -76.46 24.35
C LEU A 170 -14.09 -76.58 24.71
N THR A 171 -14.84 -77.31 23.87
CA THR A 171 -16.12 -78.01 24.21
C THR A 171 -17.23 -77.15 24.86
N ASN A 172 -18.41 -76.94 24.27
CA ASN A 172 -19.21 -77.91 23.52
C ASN A 172 -20.10 -77.24 22.47
N ALA A 173 -20.48 -78.02 21.46
CA ALA A 173 -21.71 -77.80 20.70
C ALA A 173 -22.84 -78.66 21.31
N TRP A 174 -24.10 -78.27 21.10
CA TRP A 174 -25.13 -79.10 20.45
C TRP A 174 -26.44 -78.32 20.32
N THR A 175 -27.15 -78.55 19.22
CA THR A 175 -28.49 -78.00 18.95
C THR A 175 -29.56 -78.74 19.75
N VAL A 176 -30.53 -78.01 20.32
CA VAL A 176 -31.74 -78.62 20.90
C VAL A 176 -32.92 -78.46 19.95
N THR A 177 -33.23 -79.53 19.22
CA THR A 177 -34.56 -79.77 18.65
C THR A 177 -35.41 -80.52 19.67
N GLY A 178 -36.66 -80.10 19.86
CA GLY A 178 -37.61 -80.76 20.76
C GLY A 178 -38.87 -81.17 20.00
N ILE A 179 -39.12 -82.48 19.87
CA ILE A 179 -40.26 -83.04 19.13
C ILE A 179 -40.89 -84.20 19.92
N SER A 180 -42.23 -84.25 19.89
CA SER A 180 -43.13 -85.38 20.23
C SER A 180 -43.11 -85.95 21.66
N ASN A 181 -44.28 -85.90 22.29
CA ASN A 181 -44.69 -86.88 23.31
C ASN A 181 -45.08 -88.20 22.61
N SER A 182 -44.60 -89.34 23.11
CA SER A 182 -45.41 -90.56 23.19
C SER A 182 -44.85 -91.50 24.28
N GLY A 183 -45.74 -92.21 24.97
CA GLY A 183 -45.40 -93.17 26.03
C GLY A 183 -46.59 -94.10 26.27
N ARG A 184 -46.34 -95.40 26.40
CA ARG A 184 -47.37 -96.45 26.31
C ARG A 184 -47.29 -97.44 27.47
N THR A 185 -48.45 -97.93 27.89
CA THR A 185 -48.75 -98.98 28.88
C THR A 185 -47.85 -100.23 28.77
N ILE A 186 -47.58 -100.96 29.88
CA ILE A 186 -47.81 -102.44 30.01
C ILE A 186 -47.47 -103.06 31.41
N ILE A 187 -48.44 -103.82 31.95
CA ILE A 187 -48.40 -105.10 32.74
C ILE A 187 -47.55 -105.24 34.03
N ASN A 188 -48.22 -105.64 35.14
CA ASN A 188 -48.02 -106.98 35.77
C ASN A 188 -49.15 -107.39 36.74
N GLY A 189 -49.29 -108.70 37.01
CA GLY A 189 -50.29 -109.26 37.95
C GLY A 189 -50.26 -110.80 38.09
N SER A 190 -50.95 -111.33 39.11
CA SER A 190 -51.12 -112.76 39.45
C SER A 190 -52.51 -112.95 40.11
N PHE A 191 -53.43 -113.89 39.85
CA PHE A 191 -53.39 -115.34 39.49
C PHE A 191 -53.12 -116.25 40.73
N SER A 192 -53.93 -117.25 41.14
CA SER A 192 -55.31 -117.68 40.77
C SER A 192 -55.84 -118.83 41.68
N GLY A 193 -57.17 -118.93 41.91
CA GLY A 193 -57.91 -120.19 42.25
C GLY A 193 -57.67 -120.85 43.63
N GLU A 194 -58.42 -121.88 44.07
CA GLU A 194 -59.73 -122.45 43.67
C GLU A 194 -60.25 -123.44 44.78
N LEU A 195 -61.46 -124.01 44.60
CA LEU A 195 -62.08 -125.20 45.24
C LEU A 195 -62.98 -125.05 46.49
N ASP A 196 -64.27 -125.37 46.28
CA ASP A 196 -65.21 -125.93 47.26
C ASP A 196 -65.07 -127.47 47.35
N LEU A 197 -65.40 -128.09 48.51
CA LEU A 197 -66.18 -129.35 48.57
C LEU A 197 -66.58 -129.80 50.01
N GLN A 198 -67.90 -129.82 50.24
CA GLN A 198 -68.74 -130.65 51.12
C GLN A 198 -68.19 -131.49 52.32
N ASN A 199 -68.88 -131.27 53.46
CA ASN A 199 -69.38 -132.25 54.46
C ASN A 199 -68.46 -132.98 55.47
N GLN A 200 -68.92 -132.91 56.73
CA GLN A 200 -68.63 -133.77 57.91
C GLN A 200 -67.20 -133.70 58.49
N ASP A 201 -66.96 -133.75 59.81
CA ASP A 201 -67.88 -133.96 60.94
C ASP A 201 -67.56 -133.08 62.19
N ASN A 202 -68.27 -133.31 63.30
CA ASN A 202 -68.41 -132.35 64.41
C ASN A 202 -67.30 -132.31 65.48
N SER A 203 -67.34 -131.22 66.27
CA SER A 203 -66.82 -130.99 67.65
C SER A 203 -65.47 -130.29 67.88
N GLU A 204 -64.43 -130.45 67.06
CA GLU A 204 -63.16 -129.71 67.30
C GLU A 204 -63.20 -128.24 66.85
N ILE A 205 -63.91 -127.97 65.74
CA ILE A 205 -63.97 -126.64 65.11
C ILE A 205 -64.48 -125.58 66.09
N THR A 206 -65.49 -125.88 66.90
CA THR A 206 -66.15 -124.94 67.83
C THR A 206 -65.17 -124.34 68.85
N ASN A 207 -64.26 -125.17 69.38
CA ASN A 207 -63.24 -124.71 70.33
C ASN A 207 -62.18 -123.83 69.64
N ARG A 208 -61.81 -124.16 68.39
CA ARG A 208 -60.85 -123.36 67.62
C ARG A 208 -61.43 -122.02 67.19
N VAL A 209 -62.72 -121.96 66.85
CA VAL A 209 -63.45 -120.71 66.56
C VAL A 209 -63.44 -119.79 67.78
N CYS A 210 -63.77 -120.27 68.99
CA CYS A 210 -63.76 -119.43 70.20
C CYS A 210 -62.36 -118.86 70.53
N GLN A 211 -61.29 -119.58 70.18
CA GLN A 211 -59.92 -119.09 70.31
C GLN A 211 -59.58 -118.02 69.27
N LEU A 212 -59.98 -118.23 68.02
CA LEU A 212 -59.84 -117.26 66.92
C LEU A 212 -60.65 -115.98 67.15
N GLU A 213 -61.87 -116.05 67.70
CA GLU A 213 -62.68 -114.88 68.05
C GLU A 213 -61.98 -113.94 69.04
N LYS A 214 -61.19 -114.47 69.97
CA LYS A 214 -60.40 -113.66 70.91
C LYS A 214 -59.22 -112.98 70.22
N GLU A 215 -58.54 -113.68 69.31
CA GLU A 215 -57.49 -113.08 68.48
C GLU A 215 -58.03 -112.01 67.52
N VAL A 216 -59.19 -112.24 66.88
CA VAL A 216 -59.86 -111.26 66.01
C VAL A 216 -60.22 -110.01 66.80
N LYS A 217 -60.87 -110.15 67.97
CA LYS A 217 -61.20 -109.00 68.83
C LYS A 217 -59.98 -108.20 69.31
N GLY A 218 -58.82 -108.85 69.47
CA GLY A 218 -57.55 -108.17 69.75
C GLY A 218 -57.02 -107.39 68.54
N ARG A 219 -57.03 -107.98 67.35
CA ARG A 219 -56.64 -107.30 66.10
C ARG A 219 -57.61 -106.16 65.75
N ASP A 220 -58.91 -106.30 66.03
CA ASP A 220 -59.93 -105.25 65.87
C ASP A 220 -59.72 -104.04 66.79
N THR A 221 -59.00 -104.19 67.91
CA THR A 221 -58.55 -103.06 68.73
C THR A 221 -57.27 -102.43 68.17
N GLU A 222 -56.28 -103.23 67.77
CA GLU A 222 -55.02 -102.73 67.20
C GLU A 222 -55.24 -101.96 65.87
N ILE A 223 -56.13 -102.44 65.01
CA ILE A 223 -56.56 -101.75 63.78
C ILE A 223 -57.19 -100.38 64.09
N ARG A 224 -57.90 -100.27 65.22
CA ARG A 224 -58.57 -99.03 65.64
C ARG A 224 -57.56 -97.96 66.04
N ASP A 225 -56.62 -98.33 66.92
CA ASP A 225 -55.54 -97.46 67.39
C ASP A 225 -54.63 -96.99 66.22
N LEU A 226 -54.36 -97.87 65.25
CA LEU A 226 -53.64 -97.53 64.02
C LEU A 226 -54.44 -96.58 63.12
N THR A 227 -55.77 -96.76 63.02
CA THR A 227 -56.65 -95.87 62.24
C THR A 227 -56.75 -94.48 62.87
N GLU A 228 -56.82 -94.39 64.20
CA GLU A 228 -56.85 -93.11 64.92
C GLU A 228 -55.50 -92.37 64.81
N ARG A 229 -54.38 -93.10 64.89
CA ARG A 229 -53.04 -92.56 64.57
C ARG A 229 -52.94 -92.01 63.15
N LEU A 230 -53.48 -92.71 62.13
CA LEU A 230 -53.52 -92.19 60.77
C LEU A 230 -54.34 -90.88 60.66
N ARG A 231 -55.49 -90.80 61.34
CA ARG A 231 -56.31 -89.57 61.41
C ARG A 231 -55.54 -88.39 62.02
N SER A 232 -54.72 -88.64 63.03
CA SER A 232 -53.90 -87.60 63.68
C SER A 232 -52.84 -86.97 62.75
N LEU A 233 -52.52 -87.61 61.61
CA LEU A 233 -51.51 -87.16 60.65
C LEU A 233 -52.09 -86.37 59.46
N GLU A 234 -53.41 -86.41 59.22
CA GLU A 234 -54.06 -85.61 58.16
C GLU A 234 -53.76 -84.09 58.22
N PRO A 235 -53.80 -83.38 59.38
CA PRO A 235 -53.57 -81.94 59.42
C PRO A 235 -52.12 -81.51 59.11
N LEU A 236 -51.15 -82.43 59.14
CA LEU A 236 -49.78 -82.17 58.68
C LEU A 236 -49.67 -82.23 57.15
N SER A 237 -50.62 -82.88 56.46
CA SER A 237 -50.65 -82.93 54.99
C SER A 237 -51.17 -81.64 54.36
N SER A 238 -52.04 -80.89 55.04
CA SER A 238 -52.62 -79.63 54.53
C SER A 238 -51.65 -78.45 54.68
N THR A 239 -50.98 -78.32 55.83
CA THR A 239 -49.97 -77.26 56.07
C THR A 239 -48.83 -77.35 55.07
N PHE A 240 -48.24 -78.54 54.89
CA PHE A 240 -47.14 -78.77 53.94
C PHE A 240 -47.55 -78.47 52.48
N LYS A 241 -48.83 -78.69 52.12
CA LYS A 241 -49.35 -78.29 50.79
C LYS A 241 -49.43 -76.78 50.62
N SER A 242 -49.84 -76.03 51.66
CA SER A 242 -49.83 -74.55 51.59
C SER A 242 -48.42 -73.97 51.51
N GLU A 243 -47.45 -74.53 52.24
CA GLU A 243 -46.05 -74.10 52.21
C GLU A 243 -45.37 -74.40 50.86
N VAL A 244 -45.68 -75.55 50.24
CA VAL A 244 -45.26 -75.85 48.86
C VAL A 244 -45.93 -74.91 47.84
N GLN A 245 -47.09 -74.32 48.13
CA GLN A 245 -47.72 -73.31 47.26
C GLN A 245 -47.10 -71.92 47.42
N THR A 246 -46.78 -71.47 48.63
CA THR A 246 -46.09 -70.17 48.85
C THR A 246 -44.70 -70.19 48.25
N LEU A 247 -43.90 -71.25 48.50
CA LEU A 247 -42.56 -71.40 47.93
C LEU A 247 -42.56 -71.43 46.38
N ARG A 248 -43.64 -71.94 45.75
CA ARG A 248 -43.81 -71.86 44.29
C ARG A 248 -44.11 -70.44 43.83
N ALA A 249 -44.99 -69.71 44.53
CA ALA A 249 -45.30 -68.32 44.21
C ALA A 249 -44.08 -67.40 44.36
N GLU A 250 -43.24 -67.64 45.37
CA GLU A 250 -41.95 -66.95 45.56
C GLU A 250 -40.95 -67.31 44.47
N LEU A 251 -40.81 -68.60 44.11
CA LEU A 251 -39.96 -69.03 43.00
C LEU A 251 -40.37 -68.37 41.67
N ASP A 252 -41.68 -68.23 41.41
CA ASP A 252 -42.21 -67.57 40.21
C ASP A 252 -42.18 -66.03 40.28
N LYS A 253 -42.03 -65.44 41.48
CA LYS A 253 -41.64 -64.03 41.67
C LYS A 253 -40.16 -63.83 41.31
N VAL A 254 -39.27 -64.65 41.88
CA VAL A 254 -37.82 -64.60 41.63
C VAL A 254 -37.48 -64.87 40.15
N LYS A 255 -38.21 -65.76 39.46
CA LYS A 255 -38.06 -65.94 38.00
C LYS A 255 -38.36 -64.66 37.21
N ARG A 256 -39.44 -63.94 37.55
CA ARG A 256 -39.81 -62.68 36.89
C ARG A 256 -38.81 -61.57 37.19
N GLU A 257 -38.36 -61.46 38.44
CA GLU A 257 -37.31 -60.51 38.84
C GLU A 257 -35.99 -60.79 38.10
N LYS A 258 -35.60 -62.07 37.95
CA LYS A 258 -34.46 -62.49 37.13
C LYS A 258 -34.64 -62.14 35.64
N GLN A 259 -35.83 -62.30 35.08
CA GLN A 259 -36.11 -61.92 33.69
C GLN A 259 -35.98 -60.40 33.49
N SER A 260 -36.56 -59.59 34.38
CA SER A 260 -36.42 -58.13 34.35
C SER A 260 -34.97 -57.67 34.51
N ALA A 261 -34.21 -58.27 35.45
CA ALA A 261 -32.79 -57.98 35.63
C ALA A 261 -31.96 -58.37 34.40
N SER A 262 -32.25 -59.52 33.77
CA SER A 262 -31.59 -59.94 32.52
C SER A 262 -31.91 -58.98 31.37
N GLY A 263 -33.14 -58.50 31.26
CA GLY A 263 -33.54 -57.49 30.26
C GLY A 263 -32.80 -56.16 30.45
N LEU A 264 -32.67 -55.71 31.71
CA LEU A 264 -31.90 -54.51 32.04
C LEU A 264 -30.41 -54.68 31.69
N ILE A 265 -29.80 -55.82 32.04
CA ILE A 265 -28.40 -56.14 31.69
C ILE A 265 -28.22 -56.13 30.17
N SER A 266 -29.11 -56.74 29.40
CA SER A 266 -29.05 -56.73 27.93
C SER A 266 -29.42 -55.37 27.30
N SER A 267 -30.00 -54.42 28.05
CA SER A 267 -30.05 -53.02 27.63
C SER A 267 -28.71 -52.32 27.88
N LEU A 268 -28.23 -52.36 29.13
CA LEU A 268 -26.97 -51.74 29.53
C LEU A 268 -25.77 -52.25 28.72
N GLN A 269 -25.75 -53.51 28.31
CA GLN A 269 -24.74 -54.07 27.41
C GLN A 269 -24.78 -53.45 26.00
N ARG A 270 -25.98 -53.17 25.45
CA ARG A 270 -26.14 -52.48 24.16
C ARG A 270 -25.79 -51.00 24.26
N ASP A 271 -26.21 -50.35 25.35
CA ASP A 271 -25.89 -48.95 25.64
C ASP A 271 -24.37 -48.75 25.86
N LEU A 272 -23.70 -49.72 26.47
CA LEU A 272 -22.25 -49.78 26.60
C LEU A 272 -21.55 -49.94 25.24
N HIS A 273 -21.93 -50.94 24.43
CA HIS A 273 -21.36 -51.11 23.08
C HIS A 273 -21.61 -49.88 22.18
N SER A 274 -22.75 -49.22 22.32
CA SER A 274 -23.05 -47.96 21.63
C SER A 274 -22.09 -46.83 22.07
N LYS A 275 -21.84 -46.68 23.37
CA LYS A 275 -20.87 -45.73 23.91
C LYS A 275 -19.43 -46.06 23.52
N GLU A 276 -19.03 -47.34 23.54
CA GLU A 276 -17.71 -47.80 23.09
C GLU A 276 -17.50 -47.52 21.59
N SER A 277 -18.51 -47.77 20.76
CA SER A 277 -18.49 -47.43 19.32
C SER A 277 -18.34 -45.92 19.10
N ASN A 278 -19.07 -45.09 19.85
CA ASN A 278 -18.97 -43.63 19.76
C ASN A 278 -17.64 -43.09 20.31
N LEU A 279 -17.09 -43.66 21.38
CA LEU A 279 -15.73 -43.35 21.86
C LEU A 279 -14.67 -43.73 20.81
N ALA A 280 -14.82 -44.86 20.12
CA ALA A 280 -13.94 -45.26 19.03
C ALA A 280 -14.06 -44.35 17.79
N LYS A 281 -15.21 -43.70 17.55
CA LYS A 281 -15.34 -42.66 16.52
C LYS A 281 -14.62 -41.38 16.95
N LEU A 282 -14.96 -40.84 18.13
CA LEU A 282 -14.35 -39.62 18.69
C LEU A 282 -12.83 -39.74 18.82
N THR A 283 -12.30 -40.92 19.14
CA THR A 283 -10.84 -41.15 19.20
C THR A 283 -10.19 -41.00 17.83
N ARG A 284 -10.80 -41.54 16.76
CA ARG A 284 -10.29 -41.38 15.38
C ARG A 284 -10.40 -39.94 14.88
N GLU A 285 -11.48 -39.25 15.23
CA GLU A 285 -11.70 -37.84 14.91
C GLU A 285 -10.64 -36.95 15.60
N ILE A 286 -10.39 -37.18 16.90
CA ILE A 286 -9.32 -36.54 17.67
C ILE A 286 -7.93 -36.83 17.06
N ASP A 287 -7.67 -38.05 16.62
CA ASP A 287 -6.38 -38.40 15.99
C ASP A 287 -6.22 -37.81 14.58
N GLY A 288 -7.32 -37.68 13.82
CA GLY A 288 -7.37 -36.92 12.56
C GLY A 288 -7.05 -35.44 12.80
N LEU A 289 -7.71 -34.80 13.75
CA LEU A 289 -7.47 -33.39 14.11
C LEU A 289 -6.03 -33.14 14.61
N LYS A 290 -5.38 -34.13 15.26
CA LYS A 290 -3.95 -34.04 15.60
C LYS A 290 -3.02 -34.09 14.38
N ILE A 291 -3.38 -34.84 13.34
CA ILE A 291 -2.62 -34.89 12.08
C ILE A 291 -2.80 -33.56 11.34
N ASP A 292 -4.04 -33.12 11.19
CA ASP A 292 -4.42 -31.82 10.63
C ASP A 292 -3.72 -30.63 11.31
N GLY A 293 -3.58 -30.68 12.64
CA GLY A 293 -2.82 -29.69 13.41
C GLY A 293 -1.33 -29.67 13.04
N ARG A 294 -0.67 -30.82 13.02
CA ARG A 294 0.75 -30.94 12.62
C ARG A 294 0.99 -30.48 11.19
N ASP A 295 0.08 -30.79 10.27
CA ASP A 295 0.17 -30.35 8.88
C ASP A 295 0.00 -28.84 8.74
N LYS A 296 -0.83 -28.21 9.59
CA LYS A 296 -0.95 -26.75 9.68
C LYS A 296 0.32 -26.14 10.28
N ASP A 297 0.89 -26.73 11.34
CA ASP A 297 2.15 -26.28 11.95
C ASP A 297 3.33 -26.36 10.97
N LEU A 298 3.45 -27.44 10.19
CA LEU A 298 4.48 -27.59 9.16
C LEU A 298 4.33 -26.56 8.03
N ARG A 299 3.10 -26.24 7.63
CA ARG A 299 2.83 -25.16 6.66
C ARG A 299 3.19 -23.78 7.23
N LEU A 300 2.87 -23.52 8.50
CA LEU A 300 3.25 -22.28 9.20
C LEU A 300 4.77 -22.14 9.30
N GLN A 301 5.50 -23.19 9.67
CA GLN A 301 6.97 -23.19 9.69
C GLN A 301 7.55 -22.90 8.30
N SER A 302 7.01 -23.52 7.24
CA SER A 302 7.44 -23.26 5.85
C SER A 302 7.19 -21.80 5.43
N LEU A 303 6.04 -21.22 5.80
CA LEU A 303 5.73 -19.82 5.56
C LEU A 303 6.64 -18.88 6.35
N GLN A 304 6.94 -19.20 7.61
CA GLN A 304 7.85 -18.42 8.46
C GLN A 304 9.29 -18.45 7.92
N SER A 305 9.77 -19.60 7.41
CA SER A 305 11.07 -19.67 6.71
C SER A 305 11.09 -18.80 5.44
N LYS A 306 10.02 -18.83 4.63
CA LYS A 306 9.89 -17.97 3.44
C LYS A 306 9.83 -16.49 3.79
N PHE A 307 9.13 -16.12 4.86
CA PHE A 307 9.04 -14.75 5.34
C PHE A 307 10.40 -14.21 5.83
N ASN A 308 11.16 -15.02 6.55
CA ASN A 308 12.53 -14.67 6.95
C ASN A 308 13.44 -14.46 5.72
N LEU A 309 13.40 -15.36 4.73
CA LEU A 309 14.16 -15.21 3.49
C LEU A 309 13.79 -13.95 2.69
N LEU A 310 12.51 -13.58 2.64
CA LEU A 310 12.06 -12.32 2.01
C LEU A 310 12.51 -11.08 2.79
N ARG A 311 12.42 -11.13 4.13
CA ARG A 311 12.88 -10.05 5.02
C ARG A 311 14.37 -9.79 4.92
N ASP A 312 15.18 -10.85 4.92
CA ASP A 312 16.63 -10.72 4.83
C ASP A 312 17.06 -10.36 3.39
N ARG A 313 16.31 -10.78 2.36
CA ARG A 313 16.48 -10.24 1.00
C ARG A 313 16.23 -8.73 0.94
N SER A 314 15.10 -8.23 1.48
CA SER A 314 14.81 -6.79 1.55
C SER A 314 15.98 -6.03 2.17
N ARG A 315 16.47 -6.49 3.33
CA ARG A 315 17.63 -5.91 4.01
C ARG A 315 18.87 -5.84 3.13
N THR A 316 19.19 -6.90 2.37
CA THR A 316 20.34 -6.87 1.45
C THR A 316 20.13 -5.92 0.26
N GLU A 317 18.90 -5.70 -0.18
CA GLU A 317 18.57 -4.75 -1.25
C GLU A 317 18.62 -3.30 -0.70
N ASP A 318 18.14 -3.07 0.53
CA ASP A 318 18.25 -1.82 1.29
C ASP A 318 19.73 -1.44 1.55
N ASP A 319 20.54 -2.37 2.06
CA ASP A 319 21.98 -2.18 2.29
C ASP A 319 22.72 -1.87 0.99
N ARG A 320 22.38 -2.55 -0.11
CA ARG A 320 22.97 -2.27 -1.43
C ARG A 320 22.61 -0.86 -1.91
N HIS A 321 21.36 -0.45 -1.73
CA HIS A 321 20.86 0.87 -2.12
C HIS A 321 21.47 2.01 -1.27
N ASN A 322 21.64 1.79 0.04
CA ASN A 322 22.32 2.72 0.93
C ASN A 322 23.80 2.88 0.56
N LYS A 323 24.48 1.79 0.21
CA LYS A 323 25.88 1.82 -0.24
C LYS A 323 26.04 2.49 -1.62
N GLU A 324 25.06 2.34 -2.49
CA GLU A 324 25.01 3.05 -3.78
C GLU A 324 24.79 4.57 -3.59
N LYS A 325 23.96 4.97 -2.63
CA LYS A 325 23.81 6.38 -2.20
C LYS A 325 25.12 6.94 -1.61
N GLU A 326 25.79 6.19 -0.73
CA GLU A 326 27.07 6.59 -0.13
C GLU A 326 28.15 6.84 -1.18
N LEU A 327 28.24 5.98 -2.21
CA LEU A 327 29.17 6.16 -3.34
C LEU A 327 28.82 7.39 -4.20
N LYS A 328 27.53 7.64 -4.46
CA LYS A 328 27.08 8.83 -5.21
C LYS A 328 27.37 10.13 -4.45
N ILE A 329 27.18 10.14 -3.12
CA ILE A 329 27.55 11.27 -2.25
C ILE A 329 29.06 11.52 -2.33
N LYS A 330 29.90 10.49 -2.18
CA LYS A 330 31.36 10.63 -2.25
C LYS A 330 31.86 11.13 -3.61
N SER A 331 31.23 10.72 -4.70
CA SER A 331 31.51 11.24 -6.04
C SER A 331 31.17 12.74 -6.16
N ALA A 332 30.00 13.15 -5.65
CA ALA A 332 29.61 14.55 -5.61
C ALA A 332 30.52 15.40 -4.69
N GLU A 333 30.94 14.87 -3.55
CA GLU A 333 31.92 15.51 -2.65
C GLU A 333 33.27 15.73 -3.36
N GLN A 334 33.76 14.75 -4.14
CA GLN A 334 34.98 14.91 -4.94
C GLN A 334 34.81 16.00 -6.02
N GLN A 335 33.72 15.98 -6.77
CA GLN A 335 33.43 17.02 -7.79
C GLN A 335 33.32 18.43 -7.18
N VAL A 336 32.67 18.57 -6.02
CA VAL A 336 32.58 19.84 -5.29
C VAL A 336 33.96 20.29 -4.80
N ASN A 337 34.84 19.38 -4.37
CA ASN A 337 36.20 19.72 -3.97
C ASN A 337 37.07 20.16 -5.17
N GLU A 338 36.99 19.46 -6.31
CA GLU A 338 37.68 19.88 -7.55
C GLU A 338 37.21 21.26 -8.04
N LEU A 339 35.90 21.52 -8.00
CA LEU A 339 35.34 22.84 -8.33
C LEU A 339 35.81 23.92 -7.35
N ASN A 340 35.86 23.63 -6.05
CA ASN A 340 36.39 24.57 -5.05
C ASN A 340 37.89 24.86 -5.24
N GLU A 341 38.71 23.87 -5.58
CA GLU A 341 40.11 24.09 -5.95
C GLU A 341 40.24 24.98 -7.19
N ASN A 342 39.47 24.71 -8.24
CA ASN A 342 39.50 25.51 -9.46
C ASN A 342 39.04 26.95 -9.22
N ILE A 343 37.98 27.16 -8.43
CA ILE A 343 37.54 28.49 -7.97
C ILE A 343 38.65 29.21 -7.20
N ASN A 344 39.40 28.52 -6.34
CA ASN A 344 40.49 29.14 -5.58
C ASN A 344 41.73 29.45 -6.44
N ARG A 345 42.05 28.61 -7.43
CA ARG A 345 43.08 28.89 -8.45
C ARG A 345 42.73 30.13 -9.27
N LEU A 346 41.48 30.21 -9.76
CA LEU A 346 40.97 31.37 -10.50
C LEU A 346 40.98 32.66 -9.66
N LYS A 347 40.58 32.59 -8.38
CA LYS A 347 40.68 33.74 -7.45
C LYS A 347 42.12 34.22 -7.28
N SER A 348 43.10 33.31 -7.18
CA SER A 348 44.52 33.70 -7.08
C SER A 348 45.02 34.37 -8.36
N GLN A 349 44.66 33.84 -9.54
CA GLN A 349 45.02 34.42 -10.83
C GLN A 349 44.41 35.82 -11.01
N LEU A 350 43.15 36.00 -10.62
CA LEU A 350 42.46 37.30 -10.66
C LEU A 350 43.14 38.32 -9.73
N LEU A 351 43.45 37.91 -8.49
CA LEU A 351 44.16 38.75 -7.51
C LEU A 351 45.57 39.17 -8.00
N ASP A 352 46.28 38.31 -8.72
CA ASP A 352 47.58 38.64 -9.31
C ASP A 352 47.47 39.51 -10.57
N ALA A 353 46.41 39.35 -11.38
CA ALA A 353 46.08 40.25 -12.46
C ALA A 353 45.72 41.67 -11.96
N GLU A 354 44.96 41.78 -10.86
CA GLU A 354 44.67 43.07 -10.20
C GLU A 354 45.95 43.77 -9.73
N LYS A 355 46.91 43.04 -9.13
CA LYS A 355 48.23 43.59 -8.74
C LYS A 355 49.02 44.08 -9.95
N GLN A 356 48.94 43.40 -11.09
CA GLN A 356 49.59 43.83 -12.33
C GLN A 356 48.93 45.11 -12.88
N LEU A 357 47.60 45.16 -12.97
CA LEU A 357 46.85 46.35 -13.37
C LEU A 357 47.16 47.57 -12.49
N LEU A 358 47.25 47.38 -11.17
CA LEU A 358 47.60 48.45 -10.22
C LEU A 358 49.03 49.00 -10.47
N ARG A 359 49.99 48.13 -10.79
CA ARG A 359 51.36 48.53 -11.16
C ARG A 359 51.40 49.27 -12.51
N VAL A 360 50.64 48.82 -13.51
CA VAL A 360 50.55 49.49 -14.82
C VAL A 360 49.95 50.89 -14.66
N ASN A 361 48.83 51.04 -13.94
CA ASN A 361 48.20 52.34 -13.68
C ASN A 361 49.13 53.29 -12.91
N LEU A 362 49.86 52.81 -11.91
CA LEU A 362 50.86 53.60 -11.18
C LEU A 362 52.01 54.09 -12.08
N ASN A 363 52.45 53.28 -13.05
CA ASN A 363 53.47 53.67 -14.01
C ASN A 363 52.92 54.64 -15.08
N GLU A 364 51.68 54.45 -15.52
CA GLU A 364 50.98 55.36 -16.43
C GLU A 364 50.80 56.76 -15.82
N GLN A 365 50.50 56.84 -14.51
CA GLN A 365 50.44 58.11 -13.77
C GLN A 365 51.79 58.84 -13.73
N LYS A 366 52.91 58.11 -13.55
CA LYS A 366 54.26 58.70 -13.61
C LYS A 366 54.58 59.23 -15.00
N LEU A 367 54.33 58.44 -16.04
CA LEU A 367 54.54 58.87 -17.43
C LEU A 367 53.72 60.14 -17.75
N LYS A 368 52.47 60.22 -17.27
CA LYS A 368 51.63 61.42 -17.43
C LYS A 368 52.25 62.65 -16.75
N GLN A 369 52.78 62.52 -15.53
CA GLN A 369 53.45 63.62 -14.82
C GLN A 369 54.74 64.06 -15.54
N GLU A 370 55.53 63.12 -16.09
CA GLU A 370 56.74 63.43 -16.87
C GLU A 370 56.41 64.10 -18.22
N CYS A 371 55.35 63.67 -18.91
CA CYS A 371 54.81 64.32 -20.10
C CYS A 371 54.26 65.73 -19.82
N GLU A 372 53.59 65.95 -18.69
CA GLU A 372 53.14 67.28 -18.27
C GLU A 372 54.31 68.20 -17.92
N HIS A 373 55.34 67.68 -17.24
CA HIS A 373 56.54 68.44 -16.90
C HIS A 373 57.33 68.88 -18.14
N THR A 374 57.62 67.95 -19.05
CA THR A 374 58.32 68.24 -20.32
C THR A 374 57.51 69.21 -21.21
N ARG A 375 56.19 69.04 -21.30
CA ARG A 375 55.29 70.02 -21.97
C ARG A 375 55.36 71.41 -21.32
N GLY A 376 55.45 71.47 -19.99
CA GLY A 376 55.62 72.72 -19.25
C GLY A 376 56.93 73.44 -19.57
N GLN A 377 58.04 72.70 -19.63
CA GLN A 377 59.36 73.24 -20.04
C GLN A 377 59.33 73.76 -21.48
N LEU A 378 58.80 72.99 -22.43
CA LEU A 378 58.72 73.37 -23.84
C LEU A 378 57.87 74.63 -24.03
N ALA A 379 56.75 74.75 -23.31
CA ALA A 379 55.91 75.94 -23.28
C ALA A 379 56.57 77.16 -22.59
N ALA A 380 57.69 77.00 -21.88
CA ALA A 380 58.50 78.10 -21.37
C ALA A 380 59.54 78.54 -22.42
N ILE A 381 60.22 77.59 -23.06
CA ILE A 381 61.20 77.86 -24.14
C ILE A 381 60.55 78.59 -25.31
N GLN A 382 59.33 78.21 -25.72
CA GLN A 382 58.57 78.91 -26.76
C GLN A 382 58.24 80.36 -26.39
N ARG A 383 58.10 80.69 -25.09
CA ARG A 383 57.88 82.06 -24.63
C ARG A 383 59.15 82.91 -24.68
N SER A 384 60.31 82.36 -24.33
CA SER A 384 61.59 83.07 -24.48
C SER A 384 62.01 83.22 -25.95
N GLU A 385 61.69 82.25 -26.80
CA GLU A 385 61.90 82.38 -28.26
C GLU A 385 61.05 83.52 -28.85
N ALA A 386 59.80 83.67 -28.38
CA ALA A 386 58.90 84.73 -28.82
C ALA A 386 59.36 86.13 -28.39
N THR A 387 59.94 86.30 -27.18
CA THR A 387 60.51 87.60 -26.76
C THR A 387 61.76 87.94 -27.58
N ILE A 388 62.71 87.01 -27.72
CA ILE A 388 63.94 87.23 -28.51
C ILE A 388 63.61 87.63 -29.96
N LYS A 389 62.56 87.05 -30.55
CA LYS A 389 62.08 87.42 -31.90
C LYS A 389 61.47 88.82 -31.97
N ALA A 390 60.86 89.33 -30.90
CA ALA A 390 60.38 90.71 -30.83
C ALA A 390 61.56 91.69 -30.70
N ASP A 391 62.52 91.39 -29.82
CA ASP A 391 63.71 92.21 -29.58
C ASP A 391 64.56 92.36 -30.85
N LEU A 392 64.74 91.27 -31.61
CA LEU A 392 65.42 91.26 -32.92
C LEU A 392 64.72 92.18 -33.94
N ALA A 393 63.38 92.16 -33.98
CA ALA A 393 62.61 92.97 -34.92
C ALA A 393 62.73 94.48 -34.59
N ASP A 394 62.77 94.85 -33.31
CA ASP A 394 62.99 96.24 -32.89
C ASP A 394 64.45 96.69 -33.07
N ALA A 395 65.43 95.80 -32.93
CA ALA A 395 66.82 96.09 -33.31
C ALA A 395 66.93 96.38 -34.83
N GLN A 396 66.30 95.58 -35.68
CA GLN A 396 66.31 95.79 -37.13
C GLN A 396 65.54 97.05 -37.56
N ARG A 397 64.47 97.44 -36.86
CA ARG A 397 63.79 98.75 -37.05
C ARG A 397 64.74 99.92 -36.77
N LYS A 398 65.48 99.88 -35.65
CA LYS A 398 66.46 100.92 -35.29
C LYS A 398 67.61 101.01 -36.33
N HIS A 399 68.12 99.87 -36.78
CA HIS A 399 69.14 99.82 -37.83
C HIS A 399 68.65 100.46 -39.14
N ASN A 400 67.44 100.12 -39.59
CA ASN A 400 66.85 100.69 -40.80
C ASN A 400 66.59 102.20 -40.68
N GLN A 401 66.22 102.70 -39.48
CA GLN A 401 66.12 104.13 -39.21
C GLN A 401 67.48 104.84 -39.26
N LEU A 402 68.54 104.22 -38.72
CA LEU A 402 69.91 104.76 -38.80
C LEU A 402 70.36 104.85 -40.26
N CYS A 403 70.19 103.79 -41.05
CA CYS A 403 70.52 103.79 -42.48
C CYS A 403 69.73 104.87 -43.25
N ALA A 404 68.44 105.06 -42.95
CA ALA A 404 67.63 106.12 -43.55
C ALA A 404 68.06 107.54 -43.14
N ASN A 405 68.65 107.73 -41.96
CA ASN A 405 69.22 109.00 -41.55
C ASN A 405 70.58 109.26 -42.24
N ILE A 406 71.47 108.27 -42.28
CA ILE A 406 72.75 108.34 -43.01
C ILE A 406 72.52 108.67 -44.50
N TRP A 407 71.50 108.07 -45.12
CA TRP A 407 71.14 108.35 -46.52
C TRP A 407 70.60 109.77 -46.76
N ARG A 408 70.16 110.50 -45.71
CA ARG A 408 69.84 111.93 -45.82
C ARG A 408 71.09 112.80 -45.72
N CYS A 409 72.06 112.42 -44.89
CA CYS A 409 73.32 113.15 -44.75
C CYS A 409 74.13 113.13 -46.05
N PHE A 410 74.21 111.98 -46.74
CA PHE A 410 74.88 111.86 -48.06
C PHE A 410 74.06 112.41 -49.25
N ALA A 411 72.94 113.09 -49.01
CA ALA A 411 72.08 113.62 -50.08
C ALA A 411 72.07 115.16 -50.14
N ALA A 412 73.05 115.81 -49.49
CA ALA A 412 73.12 117.26 -49.33
C ALA A 412 74.56 117.78 -49.48
N ASP A 413 75.06 117.79 -50.72
CA ASP A 413 76.26 118.52 -51.13
C ASP A 413 75.87 119.58 -52.18
N ASP A 414 76.06 120.86 -51.83
CA ASP A 414 76.86 121.82 -52.61
C ASP A 414 77.06 123.11 -51.78
N ASP A 415 78.24 123.73 -51.92
CA ASP A 415 78.67 125.02 -51.34
C ASP A 415 78.54 125.22 -49.81
N ASN A 416 79.60 124.87 -49.05
CA ASN A 416 80.44 125.83 -48.29
C ASN A 416 81.63 125.13 -47.58
N ASP A 417 82.82 125.75 -47.64
CA ASP A 417 84.05 125.26 -46.98
C ASP A 417 84.14 125.69 -45.50
N GLU A 418 83.87 124.78 -44.54
CA GLU A 418 84.43 124.80 -43.17
C GLU A 418 84.10 123.48 -42.40
N TYR A 419 84.63 123.32 -41.18
CA TYR A 419 84.34 122.23 -40.19
C TYR A 419 84.96 120.83 -40.42
N ASP A 420 86.28 120.73 -40.19
CA ASP A 420 86.98 119.44 -39.93
C ASP A 420 86.53 118.72 -38.61
N GLU A 421 85.73 119.36 -37.75
CA GLU A 421 85.33 118.79 -36.45
C GLU A 421 84.18 117.76 -36.54
N ASP A 422 83.23 117.93 -37.47
CA ASP A 422 82.04 117.05 -37.54
C ASP A 422 82.39 115.62 -38.00
N GLN A 423 83.40 115.45 -38.85
CA GLN A 423 83.83 114.12 -39.29
C GLN A 423 84.31 113.26 -38.12
N HIS A 424 84.99 113.84 -37.13
CA HIS A 424 85.53 113.07 -36.00
C HIS A 424 84.40 112.59 -35.06
N ASN A 425 83.39 113.43 -34.82
CA ASN A 425 82.22 113.08 -34.02
C ASN A 425 81.35 112.02 -34.72
N ILE A 426 81.19 112.09 -36.04
CA ILE A 426 80.52 111.06 -36.85
C ILE A 426 81.31 109.74 -36.82
N ILE A 427 82.64 109.79 -36.91
CA ILE A 427 83.50 108.58 -36.80
C ILE A 427 83.40 107.98 -35.40
N GLU A 428 83.46 108.76 -34.32
CA GLU A 428 83.32 108.26 -32.95
C GLU A 428 81.94 107.61 -32.73
N GLN A 429 80.86 108.22 -33.22
CA GLN A 429 79.52 107.62 -33.17
C GLN A 429 79.44 106.33 -33.99
N ILE A 430 80.12 106.25 -35.15
CA ILE A 430 80.22 105.01 -35.94
C ILE A 430 81.03 103.95 -35.21
N GLU A 431 82.09 104.31 -34.47
CA GLU A 431 82.89 103.36 -33.67
C GLU A 431 82.15 102.88 -32.42
N GLN A 432 81.46 103.77 -31.70
CA GLN A 432 80.57 103.39 -30.59
C GLN A 432 79.42 102.48 -31.07
N LEU A 433 78.81 102.77 -32.23
CA LEU A 433 77.78 101.90 -32.83
C LEU A 433 78.36 100.58 -33.33
N ARG A 434 79.57 100.55 -33.89
CA ARG A 434 80.28 99.31 -34.24
C ARG A 434 80.57 98.48 -33.00
N GLN A 435 80.96 99.10 -31.89
CA GLN A 435 81.19 98.43 -30.62
C GLN A 435 79.89 97.82 -30.08
N GLN A 436 78.79 98.58 -30.00
CA GLN A 436 77.48 98.06 -29.57
C GLN A 436 76.95 96.95 -30.48
N LEU A 437 77.18 97.04 -31.80
CA LEU A 437 76.80 95.99 -32.76
C LEU A 437 77.69 94.75 -32.63
N ASN A 438 78.96 94.91 -32.25
CA ASN A 438 79.86 93.80 -31.94
C ASN A 438 79.53 93.15 -30.58
N GLU A 439 79.18 93.93 -29.56
CA GLU A 439 78.74 93.46 -28.24
C GLU A 439 77.43 92.67 -28.35
N SER A 440 76.39 93.24 -28.96
CA SER A 440 75.12 92.53 -29.20
C SER A 440 75.28 91.34 -30.17
N ARG A 441 76.24 91.37 -31.10
CA ARG A 441 76.62 90.18 -31.89
C ARG A 441 77.25 89.10 -31.01
N ASN A 442 78.16 89.45 -30.10
CA ASN A 442 78.79 88.49 -29.20
C ASN A 442 77.77 87.91 -28.20
N GLU A 443 76.81 88.69 -27.73
CA GLU A 443 75.67 88.21 -26.94
C GLU A 443 74.81 87.22 -27.75
N LEU A 444 74.50 87.53 -29.02
CA LEU A 444 73.78 86.60 -29.92
C LEU A 444 74.59 85.34 -30.25
N GLU A 445 75.92 85.43 -30.42
CA GLU A 445 76.81 84.30 -30.66
C GLU A 445 76.86 83.39 -29.40
N HIS A 446 77.03 83.98 -28.21
CA HIS A 446 77.00 83.27 -26.92
C HIS A 446 75.62 82.66 -26.59
N HIS A 447 74.53 83.36 -26.92
CA HIS A 447 73.18 82.80 -26.83
C HIS A 447 72.94 81.69 -27.86
N ARG A 448 73.52 81.77 -29.06
CA ARG A 448 73.49 80.66 -30.04
C ARG A 448 74.27 79.45 -29.53
N GLU A 449 75.41 79.64 -28.86
CA GLU A 449 76.19 78.56 -28.25
C GLU A 449 75.48 77.92 -27.05
N THR A 450 74.83 78.71 -26.18
CA THR A 450 74.01 78.16 -25.08
C THR A 450 72.72 77.49 -25.59
N TYR A 451 72.09 77.99 -26.65
CA TYR A 451 71.00 77.26 -27.32
C TYR A 451 71.50 75.98 -28.00
N SER A 452 72.66 76.00 -28.65
CA SER A 452 73.24 74.81 -29.30
C SER A 452 73.57 73.72 -28.28
N SER A 453 74.29 74.07 -27.22
CA SER A 453 74.66 73.13 -26.16
C SER A 453 73.47 72.65 -25.34
N SER A 454 72.44 73.49 -25.12
CA SER A 454 71.16 73.06 -24.53
C SER A 454 70.40 72.10 -25.44
N ASN A 455 70.39 72.34 -26.76
CA ASN A 455 69.77 71.45 -27.75
C ASN A 455 70.57 70.14 -27.92
N GLU A 456 71.90 70.15 -27.77
CA GLU A 456 72.73 68.95 -27.67
C GLU A 456 72.50 68.19 -26.35
N GLN A 457 72.25 68.88 -25.24
CA GLN A 457 71.85 68.23 -23.97
C GLN A 457 70.43 67.64 -24.08
N GLN A 458 69.51 68.29 -24.79
CA GLN A 458 68.18 67.72 -25.10
C GLN A 458 68.31 66.54 -26.07
N LYS A 459 69.11 66.63 -27.13
CA LYS A 459 69.41 65.50 -28.02
C LYS A 459 70.01 64.33 -27.25
N THR A 460 71.10 64.54 -26.50
CA THR A 460 71.78 63.45 -25.77
C THR A 460 70.96 62.92 -24.58
N SER A 461 69.92 63.62 -24.12
CA SER A 461 68.95 63.06 -23.16
C SER A 461 67.80 62.32 -23.85
N PHE A 462 67.34 62.76 -25.03
CA PHE A 462 66.44 61.98 -25.88
C PHE A 462 67.12 60.72 -26.43
N GLU A 463 68.38 60.80 -26.84
CA GLU A 463 69.21 59.66 -27.27
C GLU A 463 69.43 58.70 -26.09
N LYS A 464 69.64 59.19 -24.85
CA LYS A 464 69.64 58.32 -23.65
C LYS A 464 68.28 57.71 -23.33
N LEU A 465 67.17 58.42 -23.59
CA LEU A 465 65.82 57.88 -23.40
C LEU A 465 65.48 56.81 -24.45
N ILE A 466 65.89 57.05 -25.70
CA ILE A 466 65.85 56.08 -26.79
C ILE A 466 66.75 54.89 -26.44
N ASP A 467 67.99 55.09 -26.02
CA ASP A 467 68.88 54.02 -25.57
C ASP A 467 68.29 53.25 -24.38
N ILE A 468 67.65 53.90 -23.40
CA ILE A 468 66.98 53.17 -22.30
C ILE A 468 65.80 52.34 -22.81
N PHE A 469 64.99 52.87 -23.73
CA PHE A 469 63.86 52.15 -24.32
C PHE A 469 64.30 51.02 -25.26
N THR A 470 65.33 51.27 -26.06
CA THR A 470 65.97 50.32 -26.96
C THR A 470 66.75 49.27 -26.17
N ASN A 471 67.41 49.62 -25.07
CA ASN A 471 68.03 48.64 -24.16
C ASN A 471 66.97 47.81 -23.43
N ALA A 472 65.84 48.36 -22.99
CA ALA A 472 64.75 47.57 -22.40
C ALA A 472 64.13 46.58 -23.41
N MET A 473 63.99 46.99 -24.68
CA MET A 473 63.58 46.10 -25.78
C MET A 473 64.69 45.12 -26.19
N GLN A 474 65.96 45.52 -26.07
CA GLN A 474 67.11 44.68 -26.38
C GLN A 474 67.39 43.67 -25.26
N GLU A 475 67.22 43.96 -23.97
CA GLU A 475 67.44 42.99 -22.88
C GLU A 475 66.61 41.71 -23.05
N GLN A 476 65.37 41.82 -23.56
CA GLN A 476 64.54 40.66 -23.96
C GLN A 476 65.07 39.84 -25.15
N THR A 477 66.08 40.31 -25.88
CA THR A 477 66.66 39.65 -27.06
C THR A 477 68.17 39.39 -26.94
N THR A 478 68.92 40.24 -26.24
CA THR A 478 70.36 40.12 -26.00
C THR A 478 70.67 39.03 -25.01
N GLU A 479 69.79 38.68 -24.07
CA GLU A 479 70.00 37.50 -23.22
C GLU A 479 70.05 36.20 -24.06
N ARG A 480 69.30 36.13 -25.17
CA ARG A 480 69.40 35.04 -26.16
C ARG A 480 70.63 35.15 -27.07
N ILE A 481 70.99 36.37 -27.50
CA ILE A 481 72.09 36.59 -28.45
C ILE A 481 73.47 36.49 -27.77
N LEU A 482 73.63 37.00 -26.54
CA LEU A 482 74.87 36.92 -25.77
C LEU A 482 75.21 35.48 -25.40
N LEU A 483 74.20 34.63 -25.13
CA LEU A 483 74.42 33.20 -24.89
C LEU A 483 75.04 32.51 -26.13
N HIS A 484 74.59 32.86 -27.34
CA HIS A 484 75.15 32.36 -28.59
C HIS A 484 76.53 32.96 -28.91
N ALA A 485 76.67 34.29 -28.80
CA ALA A 485 77.91 35.00 -29.13
C ALA A 485 79.06 34.63 -28.19
N ARG A 486 78.79 34.52 -26.88
CA ARG A 486 79.79 34.12 -25.87
C ARG A 486 80.27 32.68 -26.05
N GLN A 487 79.48 31.84 -26.72
CA GLN A 487 79.86 30.47 -27.08
C GLN A 487 80.68 30.41 -28.37
N GLN A 488 80.61 31.42 -29.26
CA GLN A 488 81.42 31.53 -30.47
C GLN A 488 82.75 32.27 -30.28
N MET A 489 82.84 33.24 -29.35
CA MET A 489 84.10 33.98 -29.13
C MET A 489 85.23 33.10 -28.54
N ILE A 490 84.90 31.97 -27.93
CA ILE A 490 85.88 31.01 -27.39
C ILE A 490 86.62 30.25 -28.52
N GLU A 491 86.08 30.19 -29.73
CA GLU A 491 86.70 29.50 -30.88
C GLU A 491 87.63 30.40 -31.73
N PHE A 492 87.87 31.66 -31.32
CA PHE A 492 88.55 32.66 -32.16
C PHE A 492 89.84 33.27 -31.57
N GLU A 493 90.29 32.88 -30.37
CA GLU A 493 91.51 33.44 -29.74
C GLU A 493 92.84 32.81 -30.20
N GLU A 494 92.84 31.83 -31.13
CA GLU A 494 94.03 31.07 -31.56
C GLU A 494 94.66 31.51 -32.92
N ALA A 495 94.43 32.74 -33.40
CA ALA A 495 94.94 33.21 -34.69
C ALA A 495 96.11 34.23 -34.57
N ASP A 496 97.34 33.77 -34.80
CA ASP A 496 98.59 34.53 -34.55
C ASP A 496 98.77 35.84 -35.34
N ALA A 497 99.08 36.92 -34.60
CA ALA A 497 99.45 38.22 -35.18
C ALA A 497 100.88 38.29 -35.75
N GLU A 498 101.79 37.36 -35.38
CA GLU A 498 103.21 37.44 -35.78
C GLU A 498 103.43 37.24 -37.28
N SER A 499 102.60 36.43 -37.94
CA SER A 499 102.71 36.09 -39.37
C SER A 499 102.70 37.34 -40.27
N PHE A 500 101.84 38.32 -39.95
CA PHE A 500 101.69 39.56 -40.71
C PHE A 500 102.95 40.45 -40.62
N VAL A 501 103.59 40.49 -39.45
CA VAL A 501 104.83 41.26 -39.22
C VAL A 501 106.03 40.62 -39.93
N GLY A 502 106.05 39.28 -40.04
CA GLY A 502 107.09 38.54 -40.77
C GLY A 502 107.17 38.93 -42.25
N MET A 503 106.03 39.02 -42.94
CA MET A 503 106.01 39.34 -44.39
C MET A 503 106.56 40.74 -44.69
N PHE A 504 106.22 41.75 -43.89
CA PHE A 504 106.75 43.11 -44.07
C PHE A 504 108.26 43.22 -43.79
N ARG A 505 108.80 42.40 -42.86
CA ARG A 505 110.26 42.29 -42.69
C ARG A 505 110.92 41.70 -43.94
N GLN A 506 110.37 40.63 -44.50
CA GLN A 506 110.99 39.95 -45.64
C GLN A 506 110.97 40.80 -46.92
N THR A 507 109.89 41.53 -47.20
CA THR A 507 109.84 42.45 -48.36
C THR A 507 110.80 43.63 -48.18
N GLY A 508 110.92 44.20 -46.98
CA GLY A 508 111.91 45.24 -46.66
C GLY A 508 113.36 44.75 -46.83
N ILE A 509 113.67 43.53 -46.39
CA ILE A 509 114.99 42.90 -46.57
C ILE A 509 115.31 42.66 -48.05
N ASN A 510 114.32 42.23 -48.85
CA ASN A 510 114.51 42.02 -50.29
C ASN A 510 114.78 43.36 -51.02
N ALA A 511 114.05 44.43 -50.71
CA ALA A 511 114.29 45.75 -51.27
C ALA A 511 115.69 46.29 -50.95
N LEU A 512 116.14 46.15 -49.70
CA LEU A 512 117.50 46.53 -49.28
C LEU A 512 118.58 45.72 -50.03
N ASN A 513 118.38 44.41 -50.23
CA ASN A 513 119.30 43.57 -50.99
C ASN A 513 119.43 43.99 -52.46
N CYS A 514 118.35 44.45 -53.11
CA CYS A 514 118.44 44.99 -54.47
C CYS A 514 119.24 46.30 -54.52
N HIS A 515 119.04 47.22 -53.57
CA HIS A 515 119.87 48.43 -53.48
C HIS A 515 121.36 48.11 -53.23
N VAL A 516 121.66 47.14 -52.36
CA VAL A 516 123.04 46.69 -52.09
C VAL A 516 123.69 46.07 -53.34
N LYS A 517 122.96 45.24 -54.11
CA LYS A 517 123.44 44.74 -55.41
C LYS A 517 123.77 45.87 -56.38
N LEU A 518 122.86 46.84 -56.54
CA LEU A 518 123.00 47.96 -57.48
C LEU A 518 124.21 48.84 -57.10
N ILE A 519 124.42 49.09 -55.80
CA ILE A 519 125.63 49.75 -55.28
C ILE A 519 126.89 48.90 -55.53
N SER A 520 126.80 47.57 -55.46
CA SER A 520 127.95 46.69 -55.72
C SER A 520 128.37 46.65 -57.20
N GLU A 521 127.42 46.72 -58.14
CA GLU A 521 127.72 46.84 -59.58
C GLU A 521 128.30 48.22 -59.91
N LEU A 522 127.75 49.31 -59.37
CA LEU A 522 128.31 50.66 -59.53
C LEU A 522 129.75 50.74 -59.01
N ASN A 523 130.07 50.09 -57.89
CA ASN A 523 131.44 50.06 -57.35
C ASN A 523 132.44 49.26 -58.20
N LYS A 524 132.00 48.39 -59.12
CA LYS A 524 132.90 47.74 -60.10
C LYS A 524 133.32 48.69 -61.23
N LEU A 525 132.56 49.77 -61.44
CA LEU A 525 132.78 50.75 -62.51
C LEU A 525 133.58 51.98 -62.07
N VAL A 526 134.02 52.05 -60.80
CA VAL A 526 134.91 53.10 -60.29
C VAL A 526 136.37 52.63 -60.42
N PRO A 527 137.19 53.20 -61.33
CA PRO A 527 138.56 52.74 -61.53
C PRO A 527 139.46 53.13 -60.35
N LYS A 528 140.32 52.19 -59.92
CA LYS A 528 141.50 52.57 -59.10
C LYS A 528 142.54 53.21 -60.02
N GLN A 529 142.74 54.51 -59.85
CA GLN A 529 143.84 55.36 -60.35
C GLN A 529 144.83 54.70 -61.33
N ASN A 530 144.70 55.01 -62.62
CA ASN A 530 145.58 56.00 -63.25
C ASN A 530 145.08 56.42 -64.65
N ASP A 531 145.25 57.70 -64.93
CA ASP A 531 145.47 58.43 -66.20
C ASP A 531 144.99 57.88 -67.56
N GLN A 532 144.49 58.84 -68.37
CA GLN A 532 144.25 58.82 -69.82
C GLN A 532 142.95 58.17 -70.34
N GLU A 533 141.94 59.03 -70.45
CA GLU A 533 141.03 59.19 -71.60
C GLU A 533 140.69 57.93 -72.45
N HIS A 534 139.62 57.25 -72.04
CA HIS A 534 138.73 56.56 -72.98
C HIS A 534 137.27 56.85 -72.62
N ASP A 535 136.48 57.29 -73.59
CA ASP A 535 135.06 57.58 -73.42
C ASP A 535 134.27 56.30 -73.08
N LEU A 536 133.89 56.13 -71.82
CA LEU A 536 132.72 55.29 -71.50
C LEU A 536 131.49 56.06 -71.98
N SER A 537 130.93 55.63 -73.12
CA SER A 537 129.80 56.31 -73.73
C SER A 537 128.63 56.40 -72.75
N THR A 538 128.02 57.58 -72.63
CA THR A 538 126.81 57.79 -71.83
C THR A 538 125.70 56.80 -72.23
N ASN A 539 125.70 56.36 -73.49
CA ASN A 539 124.76 55.36 -74.00
C ASN A 539 124.93 53.98 -73.34
N ASP A 540 126.14 53.54 -72.98
CA ASP A 540 126.37 52.22 -72.37
C ASP A 540 125.89 52.19 -70.92
N ILE A 541 126.14 53.28 -70.18
CA ILE A 541 125.61 53.49 -68.82
C ILE A 541 124.07 53.58 -68.87
N LEU A 542 123.51 54.34 -69.81
CA LEU A 542 122.06 54.43 -70.01
C LEU A 542 121.44 53.10 -70.47
N ALA A 543 122.15 52.28 -71.25
CA ALA A 543 121.69 50.95 -71.66
C ALA A 543 121.69 49.97 -70.48
N LEU A 544 122.72 49.99 -69.62
CA LEU A 544 122.78 49.18 -68.40
C LEU A 544 121.67 49.57 -67.42
N ILE A 545 121.47 50.88 -67.20
CA ILE A 545 120.38 51.41 -66.36
C ILE A 545 119.01 51.01 -66.94
N ARG A 546 118.79 51.20 -68.25
CA ARG A 546 117.52 50.82 -68.90
C ARG A 546 117.26 49.32 -68.78
N ARG A 547 118.27 48.49 -68.98
CA ARG A 547 118.17 47.04 -68.84
C ARG A 547 117.82 46.62 -67.41
N GLN A 548 118.48 47.20 -66.40
CA GLN A 548 118.14 46.96 -65.00
C GLN A 548 116.74 47.46 -64.64
N TYR A 549 116.29 48.56 -65.24
CA TYR A 549 114.91 49.07 -65.06
C TYR A 549 113.87 48.15 -65.73
N GLU A 550 114.17 47.60 -66.90
CA GLU A 550 113.33 46.58 -67.57
C GLU A 550 113.31 45.26 -66.79
N GLU A 551 114.43 44.84 -66.21
CA GLU A 551 114.52 43.65 -65.35
C GLU A 551 113.75 43.87 -64.03
N PHE A 552 113.83 45.06 -63.43
CA PHE A 552 113.04 45.45 -62.25
C PHE A 552 111.53 45.55 -62.54
N GLU A 553 111.11 46.14 -63.66
CA GLU A 553 109.68 46.17 -64.05
C GLU A 553 109.14 44.77 -64.37
N ARG A 554 109.95 43.84 -64.90
CA ARG A 554 109.57 42.42 -65.03
C ARG A 554 109.45 41.73 -63.67
N GLU A 555 110.39 41.94 -62.75
CA GLU A 555 110.32 41.37 -61.40
C GLU A 555 109.09 41.89 -60.63
N LYS A 556 108.80 43.20 -60.74
CA LYS A 556 107.59 43.85 -60.23
C LYS A 556 106.30 43.31 -60.88
N GLN A 557 106.30 43.03 -62.18
CA GLN A 557 105.16 42.39 -62.87
C GLN A 557 104.96 40.94 -62.42
N ASN A 558 106.04 40.18 -62.24
CA ASN A 558 105.98 38.81 -61.72
C ASN A 558 105.47 38.77 -60.28
N LEU A 559 105.99 39.62 -59.38
CA LEU A 559 105.52 39.74 -57.99
C LEU A 559 104.05 40.18 -57.92
N SER A 560 103.62 41.09 -58.79
CA SER A 560 102.21 41.49 -58.92
C SER A 560 101.33 40.32 -59.39
N PHE A 561 101.81 39.50 -60.34
CA PHE A 561 101.11 38.31 -60.82
C PHE A 561 101.05 37.20 -59.76
N GLU A 562 102.12 36.98 -59.00
CA GLU A 562 102.16 36.05 -57.87
C GLU A 562 101.22 36.51 -56.74
N GLN A 563 101.25 37.79 -56.35
CA GLN A 563 100.30 38.34 -55.38
C GLN A 563 98.85 38.19 -55.87
N THR A 564 98.56 38.55 -57.12
CA THR A 564 97.20 38.41 -57.70
C THR A 564 96.76 36.94 -57.72
N SER A 565 97.68 36.01 -57.99
CA SER A 565 97.41 34.57 -57.93
C SER A 565 97.17 34.08 -56.50
N ARG A 566 97.96 34.55 -55.53
CA ARG A 566 97.83 34.25 -54.10
C ARG A 566 96.53 34.79 -53.50
N GLU A 567 96.13 36.00 -53.90
CA GLU A 567 94.84 36.58 -53.53
C GLU A 567 93.67 35.77 -54.11
N ARG A 568 93.80 35.23 -55.33
CA ARG A 568 92.76 34.36 -55.91
C ARG A 568 92.64 33.03 -55.18
N THR A 569 93.75 32.37 -54.80
CA THR A 569 93.67 31.13 -54.00
C THR A 569 93.10 31.40 -52.61
N LEU A 570 93.56 32.45 -51.92
CA LEU A 570 93.01 32.82 -50.60
C LEU A 570 91.52 33.19 -50.65
N ARG A 571 91.06 33.87 -51.71
CA ARG A 571 89.62 34.13 -51.92
C ARG A 571 88.84 32.83 -52.15
N SER A 572 89.37 31.89 -52.94
CA SER A 572 88.74 30.58 -53.17
C SER A 572 88.70 29.71 -51.91
N GLU A 573 89.73 29.76 -51.06
CA GLU A 573 89.79 29.06 -49.78
C GLU A 573 88.79 29.67 -48.78
N LEU A 574 88.72 31.01 -48.70
CA LEU A 574 87.71 31.70 -47.90
C LEU A 574 86.28 31.40 -48.39
N GLU A 575 86.04 31.40 -49.70
CA GLU A 575 84.75 31.09 -50.30
C GLU A 575 84.32 29.63 -50.05
N GLN A 576 85.26 28.68 -50.04
CA GLN A 576 85.00 27.31 -49.58
C GLN A 576 84.64 27.28 -48.10
N ILE A 577 85.42 27.93 -47.23
CA ILE A 577 85.17 27.96 -45.77
C ILE A 577 83.83 28.64 -45.43
N THR A 578 83.41 29.68 -46.16
CA THR A 578 82.07 30.28 -45.97
C THR A 578 80.97 29.32 -46.42
N ASN A 579 81.11 28.68 -47.59
CA ASN A 579 80.10 27.71 -48.07
C ASN A 579 79.99 26.48 -47.16
N GLU A 580 81.10 26.00 -46.59
CA GLU A 580 81.09 24.91 -45.59
C GLU A 580 80.43 25.35 -44.27
N LYS A 581 80.73 26.56 -43.78
CA LYS A 581 80.06 27.11 -42.58
C LYS A 581 78.57 27.35 -42.80
N ASP A 582 78.18 27.88 -43.96
CA ASP A 582 76.78 28.12 -44.31
C ASP A 582 75.99 26.81 -44.47
N THR A 583 76.58 25.78 -45.08
CA THR A 583 75.93 24.46 -45.19
C THR A 583 75.82 23.74 -43.85
N ILE A 584 76.83 23.80 -42.98
CA ILE A 584 76.74 23.28 -41.60
C ILE A 584 75.70 24.06 -40.78
N TRP A 585 75.63 25.38 -40.93
CA TRP A 585 74.63 26.22 -40.27
C TRP A 585 73.21 25.90 -40.76
N GLN A 586 73.01 25.77 -42.07
CA GLN A 586 71.73 25.35 -42.66
C GLN A 586 71.32 23.94 -42.22
N GLN A 587 72.25 22.99 -42.08
CA GLN A 587 71.95 21.67 -41.54
C GLN A 587 71.46 21.75 -40.09
N ARG A 588 72.24 22.36 -39.18
CA ARG A 588 71.85 22.52 -37.77
C ARG A 588 70.56 23.32 -37.58
N PHE A 589 70.34 24.35 -38.41
CA PHE A 589 69.10 25.13 -38.40
C PHE A 589 67.90 24.28 -38.82
N ASN A 590 68.02 23.48 -39.88
CA ASN A 590 66.95 22.57 -40.31
C ASN A 590 66.70 21.44 -39.30
N GLU A 591 67.75 20.88 -38.69
CA GLU A 591 67.63 19.89 -37.60
C GLU A 591 66.86 20.45 -36.40
N GLU A 592 67.23 21.64 -35.93
CA GLU A 592 66.54 22.29 -34.80
C GLU A 592 65.10 22.71 -35.18
N CYS A 593 64.87 23.23 -36.40
CA CYS A 593 63.52 23.49 -36.88
C CYS A 593 62.66 22.22 -36.97
N ASN A 594 63.23 21.08 -37.36
CA ASN A 594 62.52 19.81 -37.40
C ASN A 594 62.26 19.27 -35.98
N ARG A 595 63.24 19.34 -35.07
CA ARG A 595 63.07 18.98 -33.65
C ARG A 595 61.98 19.84 -32.97
N LEU A 596 61.92 21.13 -33.29
CA LEU A 596 60.86 22.02 -32.83
C LEU A 596 59.50 21.66 -33.44
N ARG A 597 59.41 21.35 -34.73
CA ARG A 597 58.19 20.87 -35.41
C ARG A 597 57.68 19.56 -34.82
N GLU A 598 58.55 18.60 -34.56
CA GLU A 598 58.18 17.33 -33.92
C GLU A 598 57.66 17.56 -32.51
N LYS A 599 58.31 18.44 -31.73
CA LYS A 599 57.86 18.78 -30.38
C LYS A 599 56.53 19.54 -30.38
N THR A 600 56.29 20.45 -31.32
CA THR A 600 54.96 21.07 -31.45
C THR A 600 53.91 20.08 -31.92
N ALA A 601 54.25 19.13 -32.79
CA ALA A 601 53.33 18.07 -33.21
C ALA A 601 53.02 17.05 -32.09
N GLN A 602 53.95 16.79 -31.17
CA GLN A 602 53.70 16.02 -29.95
C GLN A 602 52.75 16.77 -29.01
N LEU A 603 53.07 18.03 -28.68
CA LEU A 603 52.21 18.87 -27.83
C LEU A 603 50.80 19.07 -28.43
N GLN A 604 50.69 19.15 -29.76
CA GLN A 604 49.39 19.22 -30.43
C GLN A 604 48.59 17.92 -30.25
N ARG A 605 49.21 16.73 -30.40
CA ARG A 605 48.54 15.45 -30.15
C ARG A 605 48.14 15.28 -28.69
N GLU A 606 49.02 15.66 -27.75
CA GLU A 606 48.70 15.62 -26.31
C GLU A 606 47.52 16.54 -25.98
N TYR A 607 47.43 17.71 -26.62
CA TYR A 607 46.29 18.61 -26.51
C TYR A 607 45.01 18.04 -27.16
N ASP A 608 45.12 17.47 -28.36
CA ASP A 608 43.99 16.92 -29.10
C ASP A 608 43.42 15.66 -28.39
N GLU A 609 44.28 14.80 -27.82
CA GLU A 609 43.89 13.64 -27.00
C GLU A 609 43.23 14.07 -25.68
N GLN A 610 43.77 15.10 -24.99
CA GLN A 610 43.12 15.67 -23.80
C GLN A 610 41.78 16.33 -24.13
N SER A 611 41.69 17.02 -25.27
CA SER A 611 40.46 17.64 -25.77
C SER A 611 39.39 16.58 -26.08
N SER A 612 39.75 15.48 -26.76
CA SER A 612 38.86 14.34 -26.99
C SER A 612 38.40 13.74 -25.66
N SER A 613 39.33 13.42 -24.76
CA SER A 613 38.98 12.81 -23.46
C SER A 613 38.09 13.71 -22.59
N LEU A 614 38.22 15.03 -22.69
CA LEU A 614 37.32 15.98 -22.04
C LEU A 614 35.95 16.06 -22.74
N SER A 615 35.90 15.94 -24.07
CA SER A 615 34.66 15.88 -24.85
C SER A 615 33.87 14.60 -24.55
N ASP A 616 34.53 13.44 -24.55
CA ASP A 616 33.91 12.13 -24.25
C ASP A 616 33.31 12.13 -22.83
N ARG A 617 34.05 12.69 -21.85
CA ARG A 617 33.57 12.86 -20.47
C ARG A 617 32.45 13.89 -20.34
N LEU A 618 32.39 14.89 -21.22
CA LEU A 618 31.28 15.84 -21.27
C LEU A 618 30.01 15.15 -21.80
N GLU A 619 30.13 14.35 -22.86
CA GLU A 619 29.00 13.59 -23.41
C GLU A 619 28.49 12.50 -22.44
N GLU A 620 29.37 11.82 -21.70
CA GLU A 620 28.97 10.95 -20.58
C GLU A 620 28.24 11.73 -19.47
N ALA A 621 28.67 12.95 -19.15
CA ALA A 621 28.02 13.77 -18.13
C ALA A 621 26.66 14.33 -18.61
N GLU A 622 26.55 14.73 -19.88
CA GLU A 622 25.30 15.20 -20.48
C GLU A 622 24.27 14.07 -20.63
N THR A 623 24.70 12.88 -21.06
CA THR A 623 23.83 11.70 -21.13
C THR A 623 23.36 11.28 -19.73
N GLN A 624 24.24 11.23 -18.73
CA GLN A 624 23.84 10.98 -17.33
C GLN A 624 22.85 12.02 -16.80
N ASN A 625 23.06 13.32 -17.06
CA ASN A 625 22.12 14.37 -16.67
C ASN A 625 20.76 14.23 -17.37
N ARG A 626 20.75 13.88 -18.67
CA ARG A 626 19.52 13.58 -19.42
C ARG A 626 18.77 12.39 -18.80
N ASP A 627 19.50 11.36 -18.39
CA ASP A 627 19.00 10.17 -17.71
C ASP A 627 18.44 10.50 -16.31
N TYR A 628 19.01 11.45 -15.57
CA TYR A 628 18.48 11.92 -14.29
C TYR A 628 17.25 12.81 -14.47
N LEU A 629 17.23 13.70 -15.46
CA LEU A 629 16.06 14.51 -15.81
C LEU A 629 14.88 13.63 -16.24
N GLN A 630 15.10 12.60 -17.05
CA GLN A 630 14.03 11.66 -17.42
C GLN A 630 13.47 10.92 -16.19
N LYS A 631 14.33 10.50 -15.24
CA LYS A 631 13.89 9.87 -13.98
C LYS A 631 13.13 10.83 -13.06
N LEU A 632 13.53 12.11 -13.01
CA LEU A 632 12.80 13.15 -12.28
C LEU A 632 11.43 13.40 -12.89
N ASN A 633 11.34 13.57 -14.22
CA ASN A 633 10.07 13.78 -14.92
C ASN A 633 9.10 12.60 -14.71
N ILE A 634 9.59 11.35 -14.77
CA ILE A 634 8.77 10.17 -14.47
C ILE A 634 8.24 10.22 -13.03
N LEU A 635 9.10 10.48 -12.06
CA LEU A 635 8.72 10.58 -10.64
C LEU A 635 7.73 11.74 -10.37
N GLU A 636 7.86 12.84 -11.11
CA GLU A 636 6.94 13.99 -11.05
C GLU A 636 5.58 13.66 -11.69
N THR A 637 5.55 12.91 -12.81
CA THR A 637 4.29 12.40 -13.38
C THR A 637 3.61 11.39 -12.45
N GLU A 638 4.34 10.42 -11.88
CA GLU A 638 3.80 9.47 -10.89
C GLU A 638 3.25 10.19 -9.64
N SER A 639 3.94 11.25 -9.20
CA SER A 639 3.48 12.07 -8.07
C SER A 639 2.22 12.87 -8.42
N ARG A 640 2.13 13.37 -9.64
CA ARG A 640 1.00 14.18 -10.12
C ARG A 640 -0.25 13.34 -10.39
N GLU A 641 -0.11 12.20 -11.08
CA GLU A 641 -1.20 11.22 -11.22
C GLU A 641 -1.76 10.82 -9.85
N LYS A 642 -0.91 10.71 -8.83
CA LYS A 642 -1.33 10.38 -7.46
C LYS A 642 -1.98 11.54 -6.71
N ILE A 643 -1.63 12.79 -7.01
CA ILE A 643 -2.35 13.98 -6.53
C ILE A 643 -3.73 14.03 -7.18
N ASP A 644 -3.84 13.73 -8.47
CA ASP A 644 -5.11 13.70 -9.21
C ASP A 644 -6.02 12.53 -8.72
N GLU A 645 -5.44 11.35 -8.45
CA GLU A 645 -6.13 10.20 -7.85
C GLU A 645 -6.62 10.48 -6.41
N LEU A 646 -5.89 11.29 -5.64
CA LEU A 646 -6.32 11.74 -4.32
C LEU A 646 -7.38 12.85 -4.41
N THR A 647 -7.30 13.71 -5.42
CA THR A 647 -8.24 14.83 -5.63
C THR A 647 -9.62 14.31 -6.04
N THR A 648 -9.69 13.39 -7.01
CA THR A 648 -10.95 12.75 -7.44
C THR A 648 -11.63 12.00 -6.30
N LYS A 649 -10.88 11.26 -5.46
CA LYS A 649 -11.43 10.64 -4.24
C LYS A 649 -11.95 11.67 -3.23
N LEU A 650 -11.32 12.83 -3.13
CA LEU A 650 -11.76 13.93 -2.24
C LEU A 650 -13.07 14.55 -2.77
N GLU A 651 -13.21 14.70 -4.09
CA GLU A 651 -14.45 15.11 -4.75
C GLU A 651 -15.57 14.07 -4.57
N GLU A 652 -15.28 12.76 -4.72
CA GLU A 652 -16.23 11.68 -4.41
C GLU A 652 -16.72 11.73 -2.96
N TYR A 653 -15.82 11.93 -1.99
CA TYR A 653 -16.20 12.08 -0.58
C TYR A 653 -17.02 13.35 -0.32
N GLN A 654 -16.74 14.47 -1.01
CA GLN A 654 -17.56 15.68 -0.92
C GLN A 654 -18.96 15.43 -1.49
N LEU A 655 -19.09 14.75 -2.62
CA LEU A 655 -20.37 14.40 -3.23
C LEU A 655 -21.21 13.49 -2.31
N GLN A 656 -20.58 12.47 -1.71
CA GLN A 656 -21.23 11.62 -0.70
C GLN A 656 -21.67 12.42 0.54
N LEU A 657 -20.88 13.43 0.95
CA LEU A 657 -21.26 14.33 2.03
C LEU A 657 -22.48 15.19 1.66
N THR A 658 -22.56 15.71 0.42
CA THR A 658 -23.73 16.44 -0.04
C THR A 658 -24.97 15.57 -0.15
N GLU A 659 -24.87 14.35 -0.69
CA GLU A 659 -26.00 13.41 -0.72
C GLU A 659 -26.51 13.08 0.70
N ASN A 660 -25.60 12.89 1.66
CA ASN A 660 -25.98 12.58 3.04
C ASN A 660 -26.61 13.78 3.75
N ASN A 661 -26.14 15.00 3.48
CA ASN A 661 -26.81 16.22 3.92
C ASN A 661 -28.21 16.37 3.30
N GLU A 662 -28.39 16.05 2.01
CA GLU A 662 -29.70 16.05 1.36
C GLU A 662 -30.65 14.99 1.93
N ARG A 663 -30.17 13.75 2.14
CA ARG A 663 -30.92 12.69 2.83
C ARG A 663 -31.33 13.11 4.24
N GLN A 664 -30.43 13.77 4.98
CA GLN A 664 -30.72 14.27 6.32
C GLN A 664 -31.76 15.41 6.30
N ASN A 665 -31.69 16.33 5.34
CA ASN A 665 -32.70 17.37 5.13
C ASN A 665 -34.07 16.79 4.70
N GLN A 666 -34.09 15.72 3.91
CA GLN A 666 -35.33 15.00 3.59
C GLN A 666 -35.93 14.35 4.85
N LEU A 667 -35.09 13.76 5.70
CA LEU A 667 -35.52 13.18 6.98
C LEU A 667 -36.03 14.24 7.97
N THR A 668 -35.42 15.43 8.06
CA THR A 668 -35.98 16.51 8.90
C THR A 668 -37.33 16.97 8.37
N ASN A 669 -37.47 17.18 7.06
CA ASN A 669 -38.73 17.61 6.45
C ASN A 669 -39.87 16.59 6.63
N ILE A 670 -39.56 15.28 6.62
CA ILE A 670 -40.53 14.21 6.93
C ILE A 670 -40.93 14.25 8.41
N ASN A 671 -39.97 14.39 9.32
CA ASN A 671 -40.24 14.52 10.76
C ASN A 671 -41.03 15.79 11.11
N GLU A 672 -40.88 16.88 10.35
CA GLU A 672 -41.64 18.11 10.54
C GLU A 672 -43.11 17.95 10.10
N ARG A 673 -43.37 17.37 8.92
CA ARG A 673 -44.75 17.03 8.51
C ARG A 673 -45.44 16.09 9.50
N GLN A 674 -44.73 15.08 10.00
CA GLN A 674 -45.30 14.15 11.00
C GLN A 674 -45.64 14.87 12.32
N LYS A 675 -44.88 15.90 12.72
CA LYS A 675 -45.25 16.75 13.86
C LYS A 675 -46.47 17.62 13.57
N GLU A 676 -46.58 18.19 12.37
CA GLU A 676 -47.75 18.98 11.96
C GLU A 676 -49.03 18.12 11.92
N GLU A 677 -48.94 16.89 11.38
CA GLU A 677 -50.01 15.89 11.39
C GLU A 677 -50.42 15.50 12.82
N LEU A 678 -49.45 15.24 13.71
CA LEU A 678 -49.74 14.96 15.12
C LEU A 678 -50.42 16.14 15.83
N ILE A 679 -49.92 17.37 15.64
CA ILE A 679 -50.50 18.60 16.20
C ILE A 679 -51.93 18.82 15.67
N GLN A 680 -52.22 18.43 14.42
CA GLN A 680 -53.56 18.51 13.85
C GLN A 680 -54.49 17.46 14.48
N LEU A 681 -54.04 16.21 14.63
CA LEU A 681 -54.78 15.14 15.30
C LEU A 681 -55.04 15.44 16.79
N GLU A 682 -54.10 16.11 17.48
CA GLU A 682 -54.31 16.57 18.86
C GLU A 682 -55.39 17.65 18.96
N LYS A 683 -55.42 18.63 18.04
CA LYS A 683 -56.51 19.62 17.97
C LYS A 683 -57.87 18.99 17.68
N GLU A 684 -57.91 18.01 16.77
CA GLU A 684 -59.14 17.29 16.44
C GLU A 684 -59.63 16.45 17.63
N ARG A 685 -58.72 15.74 18.32
CA ARG A 685 -59.02 15.07 19.59
C ARG A 685 -59.61 16.05 20.61
N ASP A 686 -58.94 17.18 20.85
CA ASP A 686 -59.35 18.12 21.89
C ASP A 686 -60.67 18.83 21.55
N ALA A 687 -60.94 19.09 20.26
CA ALA A 687 -62.26 19.53 19.80
C ALA A 687 -63.36 18.48 20.09
N THR A 688 -63.12 17.19 19.83
CA THR A 688 -64.09 16.13 20.19
C THR A 688 -64.28 15.99 21.70
N ILE A 689 -63.24 16.23 22.50
CA ILE A 689 -63.31 16.26 23.96
C ILE A 689 -64.15 17.47 24.44
N GLU A 690 -63.98 18.64 23.84
CA GLU A 690 -64.85 19.80 24.12
C GLU A 690 -66.32 19.51 23.78
N ASP A 691 -66.62 18.97 22.60
CA ASP A 691 -68.00 18.67 22.21
C ASP A 691 -68.65 17.56 23.05
N LEU A 692 -67.89 16.54 23.47
CA LEU A 692 -68.36 15.56 24.46
C LEU A 692 -68.61 16.20 25.82
N ASN A 693 -67.76 17.12 26.29
CA ASN A 693 -67.98 17.84 27.53
C ASN A 693 -69.20 18.78 27.47
N ARG A 694 -69.44 19.44 26.33
CA ARG A 694 -70.64 20.25 26.07
C ARG A 694 -71.90 19.38 26.12
N GLN A 695 -71.88 18.18 25.54
CA GLN A 695 -72.98 17.21 25.65
C GLN A 695 -73.19 16.75 27.10
N VAL A 696 -72.12 16.47 27.84
CA VAL A 696 -72.18 16.07 29.26
C VAL A 696 -72.77 17.17 30.15
N GLU A 697 -72.41 18.45 29.95
CA GLU A 697 -73.07 19.55 30.67
C GLU A 697 -74.53 19.76 30.24
N ALA A 698 -74.87 19.62 28.95
CA ALA A 698 -76.26 19.67 28.50
C ALA A 698 -77.11 18.54 29.14
N TYR A 699 -76.56 17.33 29.29
CA TYR A 699 -77.22 16.25 30.02
C TYR A 699 -77.29 16.53 31.53
N LYS A 700 -76.25 17.11 32.14
CA LYS A 700 -76.32 17.56 33.54
C LYS A 700 -77.38 18.65 33.73
N ASP A 701 -77.57 19.57 32.80
CA ASP A 701 -78.65 20.56 32.85
C ASP A 701 -80.03 19.94 32.69
N GLN A 702 -80.19 18.95 31.81
CA GLN A 702 -81.43 18.15 31.76
C GLN A 702 -81.69 17.44 33.10
N VAL A 703 -80.68 16.81 33.70
CA VAL A 703 -80.81 16.19 35.04
C VAL A 703 -81.14 17.24 36.11
N ARG A 704 -80.50 18.42 36.10
CA ARG A 704 -80.83 19.54 37.01
C ARG A 704 -82.29 19.99 36.84
N GLN A 705 -82.77 20.12 35.60
CA GLN A 705 -84.17 20.47 35.29
C GLN A 705 -85.17 19.39 35.72
N PHE A 706 -84.86 18.11 35.46
CA PHE A 706 -85.68 17.00 35.92
C PHE A 706 -85.69 16.90 37.45
N SER A 707 -84.56 17.11 38.13
CA SER A 707 -84.51 17.17 39.60
C SER A 707 -85.35 18.31 40.18
N ILE A 708 -85.33 19.49 39.57
CA ILE A 708 -86.21 20.61 39.98
C ILE A 708 -87.69 20.25 39.74
N THR A 709 -88.02 19.64 38.60
CA THR A 709 -89.38 19.16 38.31
C THR A 709 -89.83 18.10 39.31
N ILE A 710 -88.95 17.16 39.67
CA ILE A 710 -89.21 16.13 40.69
C ILE A 710 -89.47 16.80 42.05
N ILE A 711 -88.62 17.73 42.51
CA ILE A 711 -88.83 18.43 43.77
C ILE A 711 -90.15 19.25 43.77
N GLN A 712 -90.54 19.83 42.63
CA GLN A 712 -91.83 20.51 42.49
C GLN A 712 -93.02 19.53 42.53
N LEU A 713 -92.91 18.34 41.94
CA LEU A 713 -93.91 17.28 42.00
C LEU A 713 -93.99 16.63 43.38
N GLU A 714 -92.85 16.39 44.04
CA GLU A 714 -92.75 15.92 45.43
C GLU A 714 -93.37 16.94 46.39
N LYS A 715 -93.09 18.24 46.21
CA LYS A 715 -93.77 19.28 46.99
C LYS A 715 -95.27 19.31 46.71
N SER A 716 -95.69 19.23 45.45
CA SER A 716 -97.13 19.21 45.11
C SER A 716 -97.84 17.98 45.69
N LEU A 717 -97.17 16.83 45.69
CA LEU A 717 -97.62 15.60 46.32
C LEU A 717 -97.64 15.74 47.86
N GLY A 718 -96.66 16.42 48.45
CA GLY A 718 -96.62 16.75 49.87
C GLY A 718 -97.73 17.71 50.28
N ASP A 719 -98.01 18.75 49.50
CA ASP A 719 -99.11 19.69 49.69
C ASP A 719 -100.47 18.96 49.55
N GLU A 720 -100.62 18.02 48.61
CA GLU A 720 -101.82 17.15 48.50
C GLU A 720 -101.91 16.07 49.59
N GLN A 721 -100.78 15.56 50.09
CA GLN A 721 -100.75 14.67 51.25
C GLN A 721 -101.12 15.44 52.53
N GLU A 722 -100.65 16.67 52.69
CA GLU A 722 -101.02 17.52 53.83
C GLU A 722 -102.49 17.96 53.74
N LYS A 723 -103.01 18.25 52.54
CA LYS A 723 -104.46 18.42 52.31
C LYS A 723 -105.25 17.14 52.62
N ARG A 724 -104.76 15.96 52.21
CA ARG A 724 -105.38 14.67 52.55
C ARG A 724 -105.34 14.39 54.05
N ILE A 725 -104.25 14.73 54.74
CA ILE A 725 -104.14 14.60 56.20
C ILE A 725 -105.03 15.62 56.91
N LYS A 726 -105.14 16.86 56.42
CA LYS A 726 -106.10 17.86 56.93
C LYS A 726 -107.54 17.41 56.70
N LEU A 727 -107.90 16.96 55.50
CA LEU A 727 -109.20 16.37 55.19
C LEU A 727 -109.46 15.08 55.99
N GLN A 728 -108.46 14.26 56.29
CA GLN A 728 -108.59 13.08 57.14
C GLN A 728 -108.76 13.47 58.61
N VAL A 729 -108.06 14.50 59.09
CA VAL A 729 -108.21 15.04 60.45
C VAL A 729 -109.55 15.76 60.60
N ASP A 730 -110.02 16.48 59.59
CA ASP A 730 -111.33 17.11 59.54
C ASP A 730 -112.45 16.06 59.41
N LEU A 731 -112.25 15.00 58.63
CA LEU A 731 -113.11 13.81 58.64
C LEU A 731 -113.08 13.13 60.01
N ASP A 732 -111.94 12.97 60.65
CA ASP A 732 -111.82 12.36 61.98
C ASP A 732 -112.39 13.27 63.07
N ASN A 733 -112.42 14.59 62.88
CA ASN A 733 -113.02 15.56 63.80
C ASN A 733 -114.54 15.65 63.59
N LEU A 734 -115.03 15.59 62.35
CA LEU A 734 -116.44 15.37 62.03
C LEU A 734 -116.92 14.04 62.59
N ASN A 735 -116.17 12.95 62.36
CA ASN A 735 -116.46 11.61 62.86
C ASN A 735 -116.35 11.52 64.40
N LYS A 736 -115.51 12.31 65.07
CA LYS A 736 -115.52 12.48 66.54
C LYS A 736 -116.72 13.30 67.06
N ASN A 737 -117.25 14.22 66.26
CA ASN A 737 -118.50 14.92 66.57
C ASN A 737 -119.74 14.04 66.29
N ASP A 738 -119.71 13.20 65.27
CA ASP A 738 -120.81 12.31 64.85
C ASP A 738 -120.83 10.96 65.58
N GLN A 739 -119.71 10.49 66.16
CA GLN A 739 -119.67 9.31 67.05
C GLN A 739 -120.38 9.52 68.40
N GLY A 740 -121.14 10.60 68.54
CA GLY A 740 -122.24 10.72 69.50
C GLY A 740 -123.45 9.79 69.24
N ARG A 741 -123.46 9.00 68.14
CA ARG A 741 -124.46 7.94 67.86
C ARG A 741 -123.81 6.74 67.14
N LEU A 742 -124.19 5.47 67.31
CA LEU A 742 -125.46 4.78 67.66
C LEU A 742 -126.58 4.91 66.61
N SER A 743 -126.82 3.96 65.68
CA SER A 743 -126.00 2.84 65.15
C SER A 743 -126.81 2.04 64.11
N THR A 744 -126.24 1.77 62.93
CA THR A 744 -126.68 0.75 61.94
C THR A 744 -125.48 0.46 61.01
N SER A 745 -124.79 -0.68 61.13
CA SER A 745 -125.10 -2.00 60.52
C SER A 745 -124.89 -2.07 58.99
N SER A 746 -124.23 -3.06 58.34
CA SER A 746 -123.18 -4.06 58.67
C SER A 746 -123.24 -5.23 57.65
N SER A 747 -122.25 -5.37 56.77
CA SER A 747 -121.86 -6.62 56.05
C SER A 747 -120.65 -6.29 55.14
N SER A 748 -119.51 -7.00 55.09
CA SER A 748 -119.14 -8.43 55.22
C SER A 748 -119.47 -9.25 53.96
N PRO A 749 -118.58 -10.18 53.50
CA PRO A 749 -118.11 -11.33 54.30
C PRO A 749 -116.56 -11.60 54.13
N PRO A 750 -115.95 -12.81 54.35
CA PRO A 750 -114.86 -12.95 55.34
C PRO A 750 -113.69 -13.91 54.89
N PRO A 751 -113.04 -14.78 55.72
CA PRO A 751 -112.04 -14.53 56.78
C PRO A 751 -110.73 -15.38 56.69
N VAL A 752 -109.88 -15.29 57.73
CA VAL A 752 -108.77 -16.20 58.14
C VAL A 752 -107.42 -16.02 57.39
N ALA A 753 -106.24 -16.09 58.04
CA ALA A 753 -105.69 -15.42 59.24
C ALA A 753 -104.28 -15.99 59.50
N MET A 754 -103.28 -15.13 59.72
CA MET A 754 -102.09 -15.46 60.51
C MET A 754 -101.56 -14.17 61.15
N GLU A 755 -101.27 -14.22 62.44
CA GLU A 755 -100.97 -13.07 63.31
C GLU A 755 -99.72 -13.39 64.16
N THR A 756 -99.27 -12.45 64.99
CA THR A 756 -98.10 -12.53 65.91
C THR A 756 -96.72 -12.29 65.28
N VAL A 757 -96.48 -11.05 64.86
CA VAL A 757 -95.11 -10.47 64.88
C VAL A 757 -94.72 -10.24 66.34
N VAL A 758 -93.90 -11.14 66.90
CA VAL A 758 -93.56 -11.16 68.34
C VAL A 758 -92.43 -10.18 68.68
N PRO A 759 -92.45 -9.46 69.84
CA PRO A 759 -91.54 -8.35 70.09
C PRO A 759 -90.19 -8.82 70.67
N VAL A 760 -89.12 -8.71 69.88
CA VAL A 760 -87.75 -9.12 70.28
C VAL A 760 -86.69 -8.03 70.05
N LEU A 761 -87.03 -6.92 69.37
CA LEU A 761 -86.07 -5.88 68.94
C LEU A 761 -86.19 -4.53 69.67
N THR A 762 -87.10 -4.35 70.62
CA THR A 762 -87.32 -3.06 71.29
C THR A 762 -86.31 -2.71 72.38
N ALA A 763 -85.63 -3.69 72.99
CA ALA A 763 -84.62 -3.43 74.02
C ALA A 763 -83.29 -2.88 73.44
N PRO A 764 -82.62 -3.53 72.46
CA PRO A 764 -81.32 -3.06 71.98
C PRO A 764 -81.33 -1.66 71.34
N VAL A 765 -82.48 -1.24 70.80
CA VAL A 765 -82.69 0.09 70.22
C VAL A 765 -82.73 1.18 71.30
N ALA A 766 -83.21 0.86 72.51
CA ALA A 766 -83.18 1.78 73.65
C ALA A 766 -81.73 1.95 74.16
N ASP A 767 -81.01 0.83 74.33
CA ASP A 767 -79.62 0.82 74.81
C ASP A 767 -78.70 1.61 73.88
N LEU A 768 -78.75 1.35 72.56
CA LEU A 768 -78.00 2.10 71.55
C LEU A 768 -78.35 3.60 71.52
N SER A 769 -79.60 3.96 71.78
CA SER A 769 -80.02 5.36 71.87
C SER A 769 -79.44 6.05 73.11
N GLN A 770 -79.32 5.33 74.23
CA GLN A 770 -78.70 5.82 75.46
C GLN A 770 -77.18 5.95 75.33
N GLU A 771 -76.50 5.01 74.68
CA GLU A 771 -75.07 5.12 74.37
C GLU A 771 -74.77 6.31 73.46
N LEU A 772 -75.53 6.49 72.37
CA LEU A 772 -75.37 7.65 71.48
C LEU A 772 -75.57 8.99 72.20
N PHE A 773 -76.50 9.07 73.17
CA PHE A 773 -76.65 10.25 74.01
C PHE A 773 -75.44 10.47 74.92
N ALA A 774 -74.92 9.42 75.55
CA ALA A 774 -73.74 9.49 76.41
C ALA A 774 -72.48 9.93 75.65
N TYR A 775 -72.25 9.41 74.44
CA TYR A 775 -71.17 9.87 73.56
C TYR A 775 -71.32 11.34 73.19
N LYS A 776 -72.54 11.79 72.84
CA LYS A 776 -72.81 13.19 72.50
C LYS A 776 -72.48 14.14 73.64
N SER A 777 -72.92 13.84 74.88
CA SER A 777 -72.58 14.66 76.05
C SER A 777 -71.07 14.70 76.32
N ARG A 778 -70.37 13.56 76.15
CA ARG A 778 -68.92 13.47 76.38
C ARG A 778 -68.09 14.25 75.37
N VAL A 779 -68.55 14.35 74.11
CA VAL A 779 -67.94 15.23 73.09
C VAL A 779 -68.12 16.70 73.48
N GLN A 780 -69.33 17.11 73.88
CA GLN A 780 -69.60 18.50 74.29
C GLN A 780 -68.78 18.93 75.51
N GLU A 781 -68.56 18.02 76.46
CA GLU A 781 -67.70 18.27 77.63
C GLU A 781 -66.23 18.46 77.21
N GLN A 782 -65.72 17.66 76.27
CA GLN A 782 -64.38 17.84 75.70
C GLN A 782 -64.21 19.16 74.94
N GLU A 783 -65.22 19.61 74.19
CA GLU A 783 -65.21 20.91 73.50
C GLU A 783 -65.06 22.09 74.49
N GLN A 784 -65.75 22.05 75.64
CA GLN A 784 -65.61 23.08 76.67
C GLN A 784 -64.19 23.13 77.27
N ILE A 785 -63.56 21.97 77.49
CA ILE A 785 -62.17 21.87 77.96
C ILE A 785 -61.19 22.46 76.93
N ILE A 786 -61.42 22.23 75.63
CA ILE A 786 -60.60 22.82 74.56
C ILE A 786 -60.74 24.36 74.53
N ILE A 787 -61.93 24.89 74.82
CA ILE A 787 -62.17 26.34 74.88
C ILE A 787 -61.48 26.99 76.09
N SER A 788 -61.51 26.36 77.28
CA SER A 788 -60.83 26.92 78.47
C SER A 788 -59.30 26.93 78.32
N LEU A 789 -58.70 25.83 77.87
CA LEU A 789 -57.24 25.74 77.67
C LEU A 789 -56.70 26.78 76.67
N ARG A 790 -57.46 27.12 75.63
CA ARG A 790 -57.12 28.20 74.69
C ARG A 790 -57.12 29.59 75.34
N ARG A 791 -58.01 29.82 76.31
CA ARG A 791 -58.10 31.07 77.08
C ARG A 791 -56.90 31.23 78.03
N ASP A 792 -56.49 30.14 78.69
CA ASP A 792 -55.37 30.16 79.63
C ASP A 792 -54.03 30.37 78.91
N LEU A 793 -53.82 29.76 77.74
CA LEU A 793 -52.65 30.03 76.88
C LEU A 793 -52.54 31.50 76.45
N ALA A 794 -53.66 32.14 76.10
CA ALA A 794 -53.67 33.58 75.80
C ALA A 794 -53.30 34.42 77.04
N GLY A 795 -53.83 34.04 78.22
CA GLY A 795 -53.51 34.69 79.49
C GLY A 795 -52.03 34.55 79.91
N MET A 796 -51.41 33.39 79.68
CA MET A 796 -49.97 33.19 79.89
C MET A 796 -49.11 34.02 78.92
N THR A 797 -49.52 34.10 77.65
CA THR A 797 -48.79 34.85 76.62
C THR A 797 -48.71 36.34 76.94
N ALA A 798 -49.81 36.94 77.43
CA ALA A 798 -49.81 38.33 77.89
C ALA A 798 -48.82 38.57 79.05
N ARG A 799 -48.85 37.71 80.09
CA ARG A 799 -47.96 37.85 81.26
C ARG A 799 -46.48 37.74 80.92
N LEU A 800 -46.11 36.94 79.91
CA LEU A 800 -44.72 36.87 79.42
C LEU A 800 -44.27 38.18 78.77
N SER A 801 -45.18 38.90 78.10
CA SER A 801 -44.89 40.23 77.53
C SER A 801 -44.67 41.29 78.61
N ASP A 802 -45.45 41.27 79.69
CA ASP A 802 -45.33 42.24 80.79
C ASP A 802 -43.99 42.06 81.54
N VAL A 803 -43.63 40.81 81.86
CA VAL A 803 -42.36 40.46 82.55
C VAL A 803 -41.13 40.87 81.73
N GLN A 804 -41.24 40.95 80.40
CA GLN A 804 -40.15 41.42 79.53
C GLN A 804 -39.78 42.91 79.75
N GLY A 805 -40.69 43.71 80.33
CA GLY A 805 -40.47 45.11 80.65
C GLY A 805 -39.69 45.38 81.95
N GLU A 806 -39.67 44.43 82.90
CA GLU A 806 -39.14 44.62 84.26
C GLU A 806 -37.73 44.03 84.49
N LEU A 807 -37.09 43.49 83.44
CA LEU A 807 -35.81 42.78 83.55
C LEU A 807 -34.64 43.71 83.91
N SER A 808 -33.93 43.38 84.99
CA SER A 808 -32.81 44.17 85.51
C SER A 808 -31.63 44.23 84.52
N GLU A 809 -30.78 45.25 84.64
CA GLU A 809 -29.65 45.47 83.72
C GLU A 809 -28.70 44.26 83.62
N LYS A 810 -28.51 43.50 84.71
CA LYS A 810 -27.72 42.25 84.67
C LYS A 810 -28.40 41.14 83.87
N GLN A 811 -29.73 41.03 83.93
CA GLN A 811 -30.51 40.10 83.10
C GLN A 811 -30.52 40.57 81.64
N LYS A 812 -30.57 41.89 81.40
CA LYS A 812 -30.45 42.48 80.05
C LYS A 812 -29.08 42.21 79.43
N GLN A 813 -27.98 42.36 80.17
CA GLN A 813 -26.62 42.01 79.71
C GLN A 813 -26.44 40.50 79.52
N ALA A 814 -27.12 39.66 80.30
CA ALA A 814 -27.13 38.21 80.08
C ALA A 814 -27.92 37.84 78.81
N LEU A 815 -29.06 38.48 78.57
CA LEU A 815 -29.84 38.36 77.35
C LEU A 815 -29.04 38.83 76.13
N GLU A 816 -28.41 40.00 76.18
CA GLU A 816 -27.57 40.54 75.11
C GLU A 816 -26.39 39.61 74.77
N LYS A 817 -25.75 39.01 75.78
CA LYS A 817 -24.74 37.94 75.55
C LYS A 817 -25.35 36.71 74.89
N SER A 818 -26.51 36.24 75.35
CA SER A 818 -27.19 35.11 74.71
C SER A 818 -27.64 35.43 73.28
N GLU A 819 -28.02 36.68 73.00
CA GLU A 819 -28.41 37.13 71.67
C GLU A 819 -27.20 37.23 70.74
N LEU A 820 -26.04 37.68 71.24
CA LEU A 820 -24.78 37.60 70.51
C LEU A 820 -24.40 36.15 70.20
N THR A 821 -24.50 35.23 71.17
CA THR A 821 -24.27 33.79 70.92
C THR A 821 -25.28 33.21 69.90
N ILE A 822 -26.54 33.63 69.94
CA ILE A 822 -27.55 33.23 68.94
C ILE A 822 -27.23 33.83 67.55
N ARG A 823 -26.72 35.07 67.46
CA ARG A 823 -26.26 35.68 66.20
C ARG A 823 -25.02 34.97 65.64
N GLU A 824 -24.10 34.53 66.47
CA GLU A 824 -22.95 33.71 66.07
C GLU A 824 -23.40 32.31 65.60
N GLN A 825 -24.22 31.61 66.39
CA GLN A 825 -24.77 30.30 66.02
C GLN A 825 -25.65 30.36 64.76
N THR A 826 -26.45 31.40 64.56
CA THR A 826 -27.24 31.56 63.32
C THR A 826 -26.36 31.92 62.12
N LYS A 827 -25.24 32.62 62.32
CA LYS A 827 -24.22 32.80 61.28
C LYS A 827 -23.56 31.46 60.91
N GLU A 828 -23.12 30.67 61.88
CA GLU A 828 -22.55 29.33 61.63
C GLU A 828 -23.56 28.38 60.97
N LEU A 829 -24.84 28.47 61.38
CA LEU A 829 -25.94 27.70 60.79
C LEU A 829 -26.24 28.15 59.35
N ASN A 830 -26.07 29.43 59.02
CA ASN A 830 -26.16 29.92 57.65
C ASN A 830 -24.92 29.56 56.80
N ASP A 831 -23.71 29.61 57.37
CA ASP A 831 -22.48 29.17 56.69
C ASP A 831 -22.48 27.66 56.44
N THR A 832 -23.06 26.85 57.32
CA THR A 832 -23.26 25.41 57.11
C THR A 832 -24.42 25.13 56.15
N ARG A 833 -25.53 25.88 56.18
CA ARG A 833 -26.55 25.83 55.11
C ARG A 833 -25.97 26.17 53.74
N LEU A 834 -25.09 27.17 53.63
CA LEU A 834 -24.44 27.54 52.37
C LEU A 834 -23.49 26.43 51.87
N LYS A 835 -22.79 25.74 52.78
CA LYS A 835 -22.00 24.54 52.45
C LYS A 835 -22.88 23.38 52.01
N LEU A 836 -24.01 23.15 52.68
CA LEU A 836 -24.99 22.12 52.30
C LEU A 836 -25.67 22.43 50.96
N SER A 837 -25.99 23.69 50.66
CA SER A 837 -26.48 24.12 49.34
C SER A 837 -25.47 23.79 48.25
N LYS A 838 -24.19 24.15 48.45
CA LYS A 838 -23.12 23.81 47.50
C LYS A 838 -22.90 22.31 47.34
N LEU A 839 -23.16 21.51 48.37
CA LEU A 839 -23.15 20.05 48.28
C LEU A 839 -24.38 19.53 47.53
N SER A 840 -25.57 20.12 47.70
CA SER A 840 -26.73 19.83 46.84
C SER A 840 -26.41 20.16 45.39
N ASP A 841 -25.93 21.38 45.10
CA ASP A 841 -25.53 21.81 43.75
C ASP A 841 -24.49 20.89 43.08
N ILE A 842 -23.76 20.08 43.85
CA ILE A 842 -22.82 19.06 43.38
C ILE A 842 -23.52 17.70 43.23
N VAL A 843 -24.34 17.29 44.21
CA VAL A 843 -25.15 16.06 44.15
C VAL A 843 -26.16 16.10 43.00
N ASP A 844 -26.78 17.25 42.72
CA ASP A 844 -27.73 17.44 41.62
C ASP A 844 -27.03 17.38 40.26
N LYS A 845 -25.79 17.90 40.17
CA LYS A 845 -24.91 17.76 39.00
C LYS A 845 -24.40 16.32 38.82
N GLN A 846 -24.12 15.62 39.91
CA GLN A 846 -23.74 14.21 39.87
C GLN A 846 -24.92 13.31 39.52
N SER A 847 -26.13 13.63 40.00
CA SER A 847 -27.37 12.90 39.67
C SER A 847 -27.72 13.05 38.20
N THR A 848 -27.68 14.28 37.66
CA THR A 848 -27.90 14.52 36.22
C THR A 848 -26.80 13.91 35.34
N GLN A 849 -25.55 13.82 35.80
CA GLN A 849 -24.49 13.04 35.15
C GLN A 849 -24.71 11.52 35.23
N ILE A 850 -25.26 11.01 36.33
CA ILE A 850 -25.63 9.61 36.47
C ILE A 850 -26.82 9.27 35.56
N GLU A 851 -27.81 10.16 35.45
CA GLU A 851 -28.96 10.01 34.53
C GLU A 851 -28.53 10.01 33.06
N SER A 852 -27.62 10.91 32.66
CA SER A 852 -27.09 10.90 31.28
C SER A 852 -26.26 9.64 31.00
N LEU A 853 -25.39 9.22 31.93
CA LEU A 853 -24.64 7.96 31.81
C LEU A 853 -25.56 6.72 31.83
N GLN A 854 -26.69 6.73 32.53
CA GLN A 854 -27.71 5.68 32.46
C GLN A 854 -28.47 5.71 31.12
N SER A 855 -28.75 6.89 30.58
CA SER A 855 -29.32 7.06 29.24
C SER A 855 -28.37 6.49 28.17
N ASP A 856 -27.07 6.81 28.24
CA ASP A 856 -26.09 6.30 27.28
C ASP A 856 -25.78 4.81 27.49
N LEU A 857 -25.78 4.31 28.73
CA LEU A 857 -25.68 2.88 29.03
C LEU A 857 -26.91 2.10 28.51
N SER A 858 -28.12 2.67 28.55
CA SER A 858 -29.31 2.01 27.99
C SER A 858 -29.32 2.03 26.47
N LYS A 859 -28.91 3.11 25.81
CA LYS A 859 -28.66 3.15 24.35
C LYS A 859 -27.62 2.10 23.95
N SER A 860 -26.51 2.02 24.68
CA SER A 860 -25.43 1.06 24.47
C SER A 860 -25.91 -0.38 24.65
N LYS A 861 -26.72 -0.67 25.68
CA LYS A 861 -27.37 -1.98 25.86
C LYS A 861 -28.29 -2.34 24.69
N ILE A 862 -29.18 -1.43 24.27
CA ILE A 862 -30.07 -1.66 23.12
C ILE A 862 -29.25 -1.98 21.85
N LEU A 863 -28.12 -1.30 21.64
CA LEU A 863 -27.22 -1.58 20.52
C LEU A 863 -26.50 -2.94 20.66
N VAL A 864 -26.07 -3.32 21.86
CA VAL A 864 -25.50 -4.65 22.15
C VAL A 864 -26.56 -5.75 21.96
N ASP A 865 -27.80 -5.55 22.41
CA ASP A 865 -28.90 -6.49 22.24
C ASP A 865 -29.27 -6.66 20.75
N GLN A 866 -29.21 -5.58 19.96
CA GLN A 866 -29.36 -5.64 18.49
C GLN A 866 -28.21 -6.41 17.83
N TYR A 867 -26.96 -6.18 18.24
CA TYR A 867 -25.83 -6.96 17.72
C TYR A 867 -25.87 -8.43 18.17
N GLN A 868 -26.31 -8.73 19.39
CA GLN A 868 -26.49 -10.10 19.85
C GLN A 868 -27.59 -10.81 19.06
N LEU A 869 -28.74 -10.17 18.82
CA LEU A 869 -29.79 -10.71 17.96
C LEU A 869 -29.29 -10.96 16.53
N LEU A 870 -28.43 -10.09 16.00
CA LEU A 870 -27.80 -10.29 14.69
C LEU A 870 -26.81 -11.47 14.71
N VAL A 871 -26.02 -11.63 15.78
CA VAL A 871 -25.13 -12.77 15.98
C VAL A 871 -25.92 -14.08 16.09
N ASP A 872 -27.02 -14.10 16.85
CA ASP A 872 -27.89 -15.26 17.02
C ASP A 872 -28.56 -15.65 15.69
N GLN A 873 -28.98 -14.67 14.88
CA GLN A 873 -29.47 -14.91 13.51
C GLN A 873 -28.37 -15.50 12.61
N ARG A 874 -27.16 -14.93 12.64
CA ARG A 874 -26.02 -15.46 11.86
C ARG A 874 -25.62 -16.85 12.31
N GLN A 875 -25.66 -17.15 13.61
CA GLN A 875 -25.40 -18.49 14.13
C GLN A 875 -26.49 -19.48 13.71
N ALA A 876 -27.77 -19.08 13.74
CA ALA A 876 -28.86 -19.93 13.24
C ALA A 876 -28.73 -20.22 11.74
N ASP A 877 -28.25 -19.28 10.93
CA ASP A 877 -27.95 -19.50 9.51
C ASP A 877 -26.70 -20.35 9.30
N ILE A 878 -25.65 -20.20 10.12
CA ILE A 878 -24.49 -21.10 10.13
C ILE A 878 -24.92 -22.53 10.49
N ASP A 879 -25.78 -22.71 11.49
CA ASP A 879 -26.32 -24.02 11.90
C ASP A 879 -27.20 -24.66 10.81
N ARG A 880 -27.95 -23.85 10.06
CA ARG A 880 -28.71 -24.30 8.87
C ARG A 880 -27.78 -24.73 7.74
N LEU A 881 -26.75 -23.93 7.45
CA LEU A 881 -25.75 -24.24 6.43
C LEU A 881 -24.93 -25.48 6.80
N ALA A 882 -24.55 -25.65 8.07
CA ALA A 882 -23.87 -26.82 8.59
C ALA A 882 -24.72 -28.09 8.47
N LYS A 883 -26.03 -28.02 8.76
CA LYS A 883 -26.97 -29.13 8.52
C LYS A 883 -27.09 -29.47 7.04
N SER A 884 -27.20 -28.45 6.16
CA SER A 884 -27.24 -28.67 4.72
C SER A 884 -25.90 -29.18 4.15
N LEU A 885 -24.77 -28.89 4.81
CA LEU A 885 -23.48 -29.48 4.50
C LEU A 885 -23.47 -30.96 4.93
N GLN A 886 -23.87 -31.27 6.16
CA GLN A 886 -23.95 -32.64 6.68
C GLN A 886 -24.91 -33.52 5.87
N GLU A 887 -26.02 -32.97 5.36
CA GLU A 887 -26.92 -33.65 4.41
C GLU A 887 -26.23 -33.94 3.08
N LYS A 888 -25.40 -33.02 2.57
CA LYS A 888 -24.59 -33.24 1.35
C LYS A 888 -23.47 -34.24 1.58
N ASP A 889 -22.80 -34.19 2.73
CA ASP A 889 -21.73 -35.13 3.09
C ASP A 889 -22.29 -36.55 3.23
N LEU A 890 -23.50 -36.71 3.78
CA LEU A 890 -24.25 -37.98 3.78
C LEU A 890 -24.57 -38.46 2.36
N ILE A 891 -25.00 -37.57 1.45
CA ILE A 891 -25.25 -37.91 0.04
C ILE A 891 -23.93 -38.30 -0.67
N VAL A 892 -22.83 -37.59 -0.41
CA VAL A 892 -21.51 -37.92 -0.95
C VAL A 892 -21.03 -39.28 -0.43
N GLU A 893 -21.11 -39.53 0.87
CA GLU A 893 -20.75 -40.84 1.46
C GLU A 893 -21.63 -41.96 0.87
N GLN A 894 -22.91 -41.70 0.62
CA GLN A 894 -23.82 -42.66 -0.01
C GLN A 894 -23.48 -42.92 -1.48
N VAL A 895 -23.06 -41.90 -2.24
CA VAL A 895 -22.57 -42.02 -3.62
C VAL A 895 -21.19 -42.69 -3.68
N GLU A 896 -20.29 -42.42 -2.73
CA GLU A 896 -19.01 -43.11 -2.61
C GLU A 896 -19.20 -44.59 -2.28
N ARG A 897 -20.19 -44.93 -1.44
CA ARG A 897 -20.58 -46.32 -1.18
C ARG A 897 -21.12 -47.01 -2.43
N THR A 898 -22.03 -46.39 -3.19
CA THR A 898 -22.49 -46.99 -4.47
C THR A 898 -21.37 -47.12 -5.49
N ASN A 899 -20.46 -46.13 -5.59
CA ASN A 899 -19.28 -46.20 -6.47
C ASN A 899 -18.28 -47.28 -6.01
N HIS A 900 -18.17 -47.53 -4.69
CA HIS A 900 -17.36 -48.62 -4.15
C HIS A 900 -17.99 -49.99 -4.43
N ASP A 901 -19.32 -50.11 -4.30
CA ASP A 901 -20.03 -51.34 -4.64
C ASP A 901 -20.04 -51.60 -6.16
N GLU A 902 -20.15 -50.59 -7.02
CA GLU A 902 -19.94 -50.72 -8.47
C GLU A 902 -18.48 -51.05 -8.82
N GLY A 903 -17.51 -50.41 -8.16
CA GLY A 903 -16.08 -50.72 -8.29
C GLY A 903 -15.76 -52.16 -7.85
N ARG A 904 -16.47 -52.65 -6.84
CA ARG A 904 -16.37 -54.03 -6.36
C ARG A 904 -17.06 -55.01 -7.31
N ILE A 905 -18.27 -54.73 -7.77
CA ILE A 905 -18.99 -55.56 -8.75
C ILE A 905 -18.21 -55.65 -10.05
N THR A 906 -17.63 -54.54 -10.54
CA THR A 906 -16.77 -54.56 -11.73
C THR A 906 -15.46 -55.31 -11.48
N HIS A 907 -14.84 -55.20 -10.30
CA HIS A 907 -13.68 -56.03 -9.95
C HIS A 907 -14.03 -57.54 -9.83
N GLU A 908 -15.17 -57.89 -9.24
CA GLU A 908 -15.67 -59.27 -9.15
C GLU A 908 -16.01 -59.81 -10.56
N LEU A 909 -16.63 -59.02 -11.44
CA LEU A 909 -16.87 -59.36 -12.86
C LEU A 909 -15.58 -59.48 -13.68
N VAL A 910 -14.56 -58.65 -13.42
CA VAL A 910 -13.24 -58.77 -14.06
C VAL A 910 -12.50 -60.02 -13.56
N SER A 911 -12.61 -60.35 -12.27
CA SER A 911 -12.07 -61.57 -11.68
C SER A 911 -12.74 -62.82 -12.27
N ILE A 912 -14.07 -62.85 -12.33
CA ILE A 912 -14.87 -63.89 -13.00
C ILE A 912 -14.53 -63.96 -14.48
N GLY A 913 -14.33 -62.83 -15.16
CA GLY A 913 -13.88 -62.75 -16.55
C GLY A 913 -12.47 -63.32 -16.79
N ALA A 914 -11.57 -63.17 -15.81
CA ALA A 914 -10.24 -63.79 -15.81
C ALA A 914 -10.32 -65.30 -15.53
N GLN A 915 -11.13 -65.73 -14.55
CA GLN A 915 -11.41 -67.14 -14.27
C GLN A 915 -12.05 -67.83 -15.48
N CYS A 916 -13.03 -67.22 -16.14
CA CYS A 916 -13.66 -67.73 -17.37
C CYS A 916 -12.68 -67.88 -18.55
N LYS A 917 -11.58 -67.12 -18.58
CA LYS A 917 -10.48 -67.33 -19.54
C LYS A 917 -9.59 -68.49 -19.07
N GLY A 918 -9.24 -68.53 -17.79
CA GLY A 918 -8.51 -69.65 -17.17
C GLY A 918 -9.19 -70.99 -17.41
N GLU A 919 -10.45 -71.14 -17.04
CA GLU A 919 -11.25 -72.35 -17.20
C GLU A 919 -11.41 -72.76 -18.67
N ARG A 920 -11.57 -71.82 -19.61
CA ARG A 920 -11.60 -72.18 -21.05
C ARG A 920 -10.26 -72.71 -21.53
N HIS A 921 -9.15 -72.14 -21.06
CA HIS A 921 -7.82 -72.68 -21.35
C HIS A 921 -7.60 -74.03 -20.67
N GLU A 922 -8.03 -74.21 -19.42
CA GLU A 922 -7.91 -75.47 -18.67
C GLU A 922 -8.80 -76.58 -19.27
N GLN A 923 -10.04 -76.28 -19.67
CA GLN A 923 -10.90 -77.20 -20.42
C GLN A 923 -10.33 -77.52 -21.80
N THR A 924 -9.67 -76.57 -22.46
CA THR A 924 -8.97 -76.82 -23.73
C THR A 924 -7.77 -77.74 -23.53
N ILE A 925 -6.96 -77.49 -22.51
CA ILE A 925 -5.83 -78.33 -22.11
C ILE A 925 -6.32 -79.71 -21.65
N GLY A 926 -7.46 -79.78 -20.96
CA GLY A 926 -8.15 -81.01 -20.55
C GLY A 926 -8.53 -81.83 -21.77
N ARG A 927 -9.31 -81.27 -22.70
CA ARG A 927 -9.68 -81.94 -23.96
C ARG A 927 -8.47 -82.32 -24.82
N GLN A 928 -7.40 -81.52 -24.83
CA GLN A 928 -6.14 -81.87 -25.50
C GLN A 928 -5.42 -83.04 -24.81
N ARG A 929 -5.40 -83.10 -23.47
CA ARG A 929 -4.87 -84.22 -22.69
C ARG A 929 -5.70 -85.48 -22.86
N GLU A 930 -7.03 -85.36 -22.90
CA GLU A 930 -7.96 -86.45 -23.17
C GLU A 930 -7.79 -86.98 -24.59
N ALA A 931 -7.74 -86.13 -25.61
CA ALA A 931 -7.47 -86.53 -26.99
C ALA A 931 -6.07 -87.14 -27.16
N LEU A 932 -5.06 -86.65 -26.44
CA LEU A 932 -3.72 -87.28 -26.40
C LEU A 932 -3.75 -88.64 -25.70
N ASN A 933 -4.54 -88.80 -24.64
CA ASN A 933 -4.71 -90.08 -23.95
C ASN A 933 -5.53 -91.07 -24.78
N GLU A 934 -6.56 -90.62 -25.51
CA GLU A 934 -7.29 -91.44 -26.48
C GLU A 934 -6.37 -91.85 -27.63
N LEU A 935 -5.59 -90.93 -28.22
CA LEU A 935 -4.61 -91.25 -29.25
C LEU A 935 -3.56 -92.25 -28.74
N ARG A 936 -3.04 -92.08 -27.52
CA ARG A 936 -2.10 -93.04 -26.90
C ARG A 936 -2.75 -94.40 -26.65
N ALA A 937 -3.99 -94.43 -26.16
CA ALA A 937 -4.75 -95.66 -25.98
C ALA A 937 -5.04 -96.35 -27.32
N ARG A 938 -5.38 -95.58 -28.37
CA ARG A 938 -5.70 -96.07 -29.71
C ARG A 938 -4.47 -96.55 -30.45
N ILE A 939 -3.31 -95.90 -30.28
CA ILE A 939 -2.00 -96.42 -30.72
C ILE A 939 -1.70 -97.74 -30.00
N LYS A 940 -1.83 -97.79 -28.66
CA LYS A 940 -1.62 -99.02 -27.88
C LYS A 940 -2.55 -100.16 -28.30
N SER A 941 -3.82 -99.86 -28.63
CA SER A 941 -4.77 -100.82 -29.18
C SER A 941 -4.42 -101.26 -30.61
N LEU A 942 -3.88 -100.37 -31.45
CA LEU A 942 -3.41 -100.71 -32.80
C LEU A 942 -2.11 -101.54 -32.77
N GLU A 943 -1.24 -101.30 -31.80
CA GLU A 943 -0.07 -102.14 -31.52
C GLU A 943 -0.49 -103.54 -31.04
N GLN A 944 -1.53 -103.62 -30.19
CA GLN A 944 -2.13 -104.88 -29.74
C GLN A 944 -2.97 -105.60 -30.83
N LEU A 945 -3.42 -104.89 -31.87
CA LEU A 945 -4.20 -105.42 -32.98
C LEU A 945 -3.35 -105.73 -34.24
N ARG A 946 -2.02 -105.80 -34.12
CA ARG A 946 -1.12 -106.21 -35.21
C ARG A 946 -1.21 -107.73 -35.46
N PRO A 947 -1.86 -108.21 -36.54
CA PRO A 947 -2.06 -109.64 -36.74
C PRO A 947 -0.86 -110.27 -37.46
N VAL A 948 -0.58 -111.55 -37.17
CA VAL A 948 0.28 -112.38 -38.02
C VAL A 948 -0.49 -112.76 -39.29
N ASN A 949 0.15 -112.65 -40.47
CA ASN A 949 -0.45 -112.87 -41.79
C ASN A 949 -1.26 -114.20 -41.90
N PRO A 950 -2.58 -114.16 -42.13
CA PRO A 950 -3.37 -115.29 -42.59
C PRO A 950 -3.41 -115.35 -44.13
N SER A 951 -3.57 -116.55 -44.70
CA SER A 951 -3.40 -116.80 -46.15
C SER A 951 -4.25 -115.93 -47.10
N TYR A 952 -3.62 -115.52 -48.20
CA TYR A 952 -4.12 -114.74 -49.35
C TYR A 952 -5.48 -115.19 -49.91
N GLU A 953 -5.77 -116.49 -49.83
CA GLU A 953 -6.89 -117.15 -50.50
C GLU A 953 -8.28 -116.66 -50.04
N LYS A 954 -8.45 -116.37 -48.75
CA LYS A 954 -9.76 -115.90 -48.21
C LYS A 954 -10.11 -114.47 -48.63
N VAL A 955 -9.12 -113.63 -48.92
CA VAL A 955 -9.33 -112.21 -49.29
C VAL A 955 -10.02 -112.11 -50.65
N LEU A 956 -9.60 -112.95 -51.62
CA LEU A 956 -10.20 -113.00 -52.96
C LEU A 956 -11.70 -113.35 -52.91
N GLN A 957 -12.09 -114.31 -52.08
CA GLN A 957 -13.50 -114.75 -52.01
C GLN A 957 -14.43 -113.65 -51.47
N GLN A 958 -13.96 -112.86 -50.50
CA GLN A 958 -14.73 -111.74 -49.95
C GLN A 958 -14.80 -110.54 -50.92
N VAL A 959 -13.74 -110.27 -51.69
CA VAL A 959 -13.72 -109.20 -52.71
C VAL A 959 -14.66 -109.49 -53.88
N VAL A 960 -14.88 -110.76 -54.24
CA VAL A 960 -15.84 -111.13 -55.30
C VAL A 960 -17.28 -110.84 -54.90
N LEU A 961 -17.66 -111.08 -53.64
CA LEU A 961 -19.00 -110.77 -53.13
C LEU A 961 -19.26 -109.25 -53.10
N LEU A 962 -18.35 -108.48 -52.50
CA LEU A 962 -18.49 -107.02 -52.36
C LEU A 962 -18.50 -106.29 -53.73
N LYS A 963 -17.82 -106.83 -54.76
CA LYS A 963 -17.88 -106.31 -56.13
C LYS A 963 -19.22 -106.55 -56.82
N ARG A 964 -20.04 -107.49 -56.35
CA ARG A 964 -21.39 -107.76 -56.88
C ARG A 964 -22.38 -106.71 -56.37
N GLU A 965 -22.39 -106.46 -55.06
CA GLU A 965 -23.25 -105.47 -54.40
C GLU A 965 -22.94 -104.04 -54.88
N LEU A 966 -21.65 -103.72 -55.09
CA LEU A 966 -21.20 -102.42 -55.65
C LEU A 966 -21.56 -102.17 -57.12
N ALA A 967 -22.05 -103.18 -57.85
CA ALA A 967 -22.66 -102.99 -59.17
C ALA A 967 -24.16 -102.68 -59.04
N GLU A 968 -24.86 -103.39 -58.16
CA GLU A 968 -26.31 -103.28 -57.96
C GLU A 968 -26.72 -101.96 -57.31
N LEU A 969 -25.93 -101.44 -56.37
CA LEU A 969 -26.18 -100.12 -55.74
C LEU A 969 -25.91 -98.93 -56.68
N ARG A 970 -25.04 -99.08 -57.69
CA ARG A 970 -24.80 -98.03 -58.69
C ARG A 970 -25.98 -97.85 -59.66
N ALA A 971 -26.85 -98.84 -59.80
CA ALA A 971 -28.01 -98.78 -60.68
C ALA A 971 -29.18 -97.95 -60.11
N ARG A 972 -29.09 -97.43 -58.87
CA ARG A 972 -30.18 -96.69 -58.19
C ARG A 972 -29.94 -95.19 -58.00
N GLN A 973 -28.85 -94.63 -58.53
CA GLN A 973 -28.62 -93.17 -58.55
C GLN A 973 -29.05 -92.58 -59.89
N ALA A 974 -30.33 -92.20 -60.01
CA ALA A 974 -30.84 -91.47 -61.18
C ALA A 974 -32.03 -90.55 -60.83
N LEU A 975 -31.94 -89.29 -61.30
CA LEU A 975 -32.95 -88.21 -61.35
C LEU A 975 -33.13 -87.30 -60.10
N PRO A 976 -33.48 -85.99 -60.29
CA PRO A 976 -33.11 -84.88 -59.38
C PRO A 976 -34.26 -83.87 -59.05
N ASN A 977 -33.93 -82.60 -58.72
CA ASN A 977 -34.79 -81.38 -58.57
C ASN A 977 -35.57 -81.27 -57.23
N ASP A 978 -35.91 -80.09 -56.66
CA ASP A 978 -35.50 -78.68 -56.88
C ASP A 978 -35.83 -77.77 -55.64
N MET A 979 -35.37 -76.50 -55.66
CA MET A 979 -35.74 -75.41 -54.72
C MET A 979 -37.08 -74.72 -55.09
N PRO A 980 -37.83 -74.14 -54.13
CA PRO A 980 -37.79 -72.67 -53.88
C PRO A 980 -37.93 -72.29 -52.36
N ASP A 981 -37.58 -71.11 -51.83
CA ASP A 981 -37.82 -69.68 -52.21
C ASP A 981 -39.31 -69.25 -52.19
N LEU A 982 -39.73 -67.99 -51.99
CA LEU A 982 -39.26 -66.75 -51.30
C LEU A 982 -40.37 -65.67 -51.54
N ARG A 983 -40.51 -64.62 -50.70
CA ARG A 983 -41.21 -63.29 -50.88
C ARG A 983 -42.04 -62.91 -49.62
N THR A 984 -41.93 -61.78 -48.91
CA THR A 984 -41.71 -60.32 -49.14
C THR A 984 -42.99 -59.45 -49.22
N THR A 985 -43.16 -58.59 -48.19
CA THR A 985 -43.81 -57.24 -48.20
C THR A 985 -45.31 -57.09 -48.54
N PRO A 986 -45.99 -55.97 -48.17
CA PRO A 986 -45.70 -54.94 -47.15
C PRO A 986 -46.87 -54.74 -46.13
N ALA A 987 -46.79 -53.70 -45.30
CA ALA A 987 -47.84 -53.23 -44.36
C ALA A 987 -48.80 -52.21 -45.05
N PRO A 988 -49.78 -51.51 -44.38
CA PRO A 988 -50.13 -51.48 -42.95
C PRO A 988 -51.67 -51.41 -42.63
N ILE A 989 -52.00 -51.05 -41.37
CA ILE A 989 -53.26 -50.44 -40.84
C ILE A 989 -54.35 -51.35 -40.21
N SER A 990 -54.82 -50.89 -39.04
CA SER A 990 -56.07 -51.20 -38.30
C SER A 990 -56.19 -52.43 -37.36
N ALA A 991 -56.00 -52.12 -36.07
CA ALA A 991 -57.05 -52.08 -35.03
C ALA A 991 -57.72 -53.36 -34.47
N HIS A 992 -57.82 -53.34 -33.14
CA HIS A 992 -58.90 -53.87 -32.28
C HIS A 992 -59.17 -55.39 -32.20
N GLN A 993 -58.75 -55.94 -31.05
CA GLN A 993 -59.59 -56.73 -30.13
C GLN A 993 -60.98 -57.17 -30.63
N GLN A 994 -61.21 -58.48 -30.70
CA GLN A 994 -62.20 -59.11 -29.81
C GLN A 994 -61.94 -60.61 -29.62
N SER A 995 -62.65 -61.21 -28.66
CA SER A 995 -62.35 -62.50 -28.03
C SER A 995 -62.80 -63.74 -28.81
N GLN A 996 -62.02 -64.84 -28.68
CA GLN A 996 -62.43 -66.27 -28.72
C GLN A 996 -63.21 -66.76 -29.98
N ARG A 997 -62.93 -67.91 -30.59
CA ARG A 997 -62.71 -69.29 -30.07
C ARG A 997 -61.89 -70.08 -31.10
N GLN A 998 -61.34 -71.25 -30.80
CA GLN A 998 -61.91 -72.61 -31.08
C GLN A 998 -60.72 -73.61 -31.01
N SER A 999 -60.83 -74.92 -30.77
CA SER A 999 -61.85 -75.86 -30.26
C SER A 999 -61.07 -77.12 -29.78
N THR A 1000 -61.53 -77.96 -28.84
CA THR A 1000 -62.37 -79.17 -29.04
C THR A 1000 -62.51 -79.85 -27.65
N THR A 1001 -63.69 -80.23 -27.10
CA THR A 1001 -64.57 -81.41 -27.36
C THR A 1001 -63.85 -82.76 -27.25
N THR A 1002 -64.22 -83.75 -26.40
CA THR A 1002 -65.36 -83.92 -25.45
C THR A 1002 -64.95 -84.95 -24.34
N ALA A 1003 -65.74 -85.66 -23.49
CA ALA A 1003 -67.16 -86.07 -23.46
C ALA A 1003 -67.68 -86.49 -22.03
N THR A 1004 -69.00 -86.66 -21.91
CA THR A 1004 -69.80 -87.57 -21.03
C THR A 1004 -69.50 -87.79 -19.51
N THR A 1005 -70.46 -87.36 -18.67
CA THR A 1005 -71.28 -88.16 -17.71
C THR A 1005 -70.61 -89.36 -16.99
N THR A 1006 -70.63 -89.51 -15.65
CA THR A 1006 -71.81 -89.59 -14.75
C THR A 1006 -71.44 -89.43 -13.25
N MET A 1007 -72.41 -89.22 -12.36
CA MET A 1007 -72.17 -89.03 -10.90
C MET A 1007 -71.96 -90.33 -10.12
N ARG A 1008 -71.00 -90.36 -9.17
CA ARG A 1008 -71.27 -90.36 -7.69
C ARG A 1008 -70.03 -90.56 -6.80
N GLN A 1009 -70.10 -89.95 -5.61
CA GLN A 1009 -69.50 -90.33 -4.32
C GLN A 1009 -67.98 -90.28 -4.09
N SER A 1010 -67.63 -89.41 -3.12
CA SER A 1010 -66.55 -89.53 -2.12
C SER A 1010 -65.11 -89.16 -2.53
N PRO A 1011 -64.29 -88.60 -1.60
CA PRO A 1011 -63.02 -87.96 -1.94
C PRO A 1011 -61.77 -88.78 -1.58
N SER A 1012 -60.65 -88.52 -2.26
CA SER A 1012 -59.29 -88.46 -1.65
C SER A 1012 -58.21 -87.92 -2.60
N THR A 1013 -57.22 -87.26 -1.99
CA THR A 1013 -55.80 -87.10 -2.40
C THR A 1013 -55.40 -86.52 -3.77
N THR A 1014 -55.05 -85.21 -3.75
CA THR A 1014 -53.70 -84.64 -4.00
C THR A 1014 -52.99 -84.73 -5.39
N ILE A 1015 -52.16 -83.70 -5.64
CA ILE A 1015 -51.06 -83.55 -6.63
C ILE A 1015 -51.44 -82.95 -8.00
N HIS A 1016 -51.08 -81.67 -8.22
CA HIS A 1016 -49.94 -81.27 -9.06
C HIS A 1016 -49.60 -79.78 -8.85
N SER A 1017 -48.31 -79.45 -8.72
CA SER A 1017 -47.81 -78.11 -8.32
C SER A 1017 -47.30 -77.25 -9.47
N ASP A 1018 -46.95 -77.88 -10.60
CA ASP A 1018 -45.81 -77.38 -11.37
C ASP A 1018 -46.21 -76.30 -12.40
N SER A 1019 -47.47 -76.33 -12.87
CA SER A 1019 -48.03 -75.27 -13.74
C SER A 1019 -48.25 -73.94 -13.03
N ILE A 1020 -48.17 -73.88 -11.70
CA ILE A 1020 -48.35 -72.63 -10.93
C ILE A 1020 -47.05 -71.80 -10.98
N ASN A 1021 -45.89 -72.46 -10.81
CA ASN A 1021 -44.58 -71.80 -10.81
C ASN A 1021 -44.28 -71.06 -12.12
N GLU A 1022 -44.57 -71.68 -13.27
CA GLU A 1022 -44.29 -71.09 -14.60
C GLU A 1022 -45.14 -69.83 -14.86
N ALA A 1023 -46.41 -69.85 -14.41
CA ALA A 1023 -47.30 -68.70 -14.49
C ALA A 1023 -46.91 -67.58 -13.51
N GLN A 1024 -46.49 -67.93 -12.28
CA GLN A 1024 -45.96 -66.95 -11.32
C GLN A 1024 -44.71 -66.27 -11.84
N LYS A 1025 -43.75 -67.02 -12.40
CA LYS A 1025 -42.49 -66.45 -12.92
C LYS A 1025 -42.72 -65.41 -14.03
N VAL A 1026 -43.66 -65.64 -14.94
CA VAL A 1026 -44.01 -64.66 -16.00
C VAL A 1026 -44.74 -63.43 -15.42
N VAL A 1027 -45.46 -63.56 -14.31
CA VAL A 1027 -46.05 -62.42 -13.59
C VAL A 1027 -44.98 -61.63 -12.82
N GLU A 1028 -44.02 -62.31 -12.18
CA GLU A 1028 -42.89 -61.71 -11.47
C GLU A 1028 -41.94 -60.98 -12.43
N GLU A 1029 -41.58 -61.57 -13.57
CA GLU A 1029 -40.78 -60.91 -14.62
C GLU A 1029 -41.49 -59.66 -15.16
N ARG A 1030 -42.83 -59.70 -15.33
CA ARG A 1030 -43.61 -58.51 -15.75
C ARG A 1030 -43.73 -57.47 -14.64
N ALA A 1031 -43.82 -57.87 -13.38
CA ALA A 1031 -43.82 -56.96 -12.24
C ALA A 1031 -42.47 -56.24 -12.12
N ALA A 1032 -41.36 -56.96 -12.18
CA ALA A 1032 -40.01 -56.39 -12.18
C ALA A 1032 -39.77 -55.45 -13.37
N HIS A 1033 -40.27 -55.79 -14.57
CA HIS A 1033 -40.22 -54.88 -15.73
C HIS A 1033 -41.09 -53.64 -15.57
N ALA A 1034 -42.26 -53.72 -14.93
CA ALA A 1034 -43.08 -52.55 -14.63
C ALA A 1034 -42.44 -51.67 -13.53
N GLU A 1035 -41.88 -52.28 -12.49
CA GLU A 1035 -41.21 -51.58 -11.39
C GLU A 1035 -39.95 -50.83 -11.85
N THR A 1036 -39.11 -51.48 -12.68
CA THR A 1036 -37.93 -50.84 -13.29
C THR A 1036 -38.32 -49.72 -14.28
N MET A 1037 -39.40 -49.89 -15.06
CA MET A 1037 -39.93 -48.82 -15.92
C MET A 1037 -40.38 -47.61 -15.09
N ASN A 1038 -41.10 -47.84 -13.98
CA ASN A 1038 -41.55 -46.79 -13.07
C ASN A 1038 -40.36 -46.08 -12.40
N SER A 1039 -39.34 -46.81 -11.94
CA SER A 1039 -38.13 -46.21 -11.36
C SER A 1039 -37.41 -45.30 -12.35
N LEU A 1040 -37.30 -45.71 -13.62
CA LEU A 1040 -36.70 -44.89 -14.67
C LEU A 1040 -37.51 -43.61 -14.93
N GLN A 1041 -38.85 -43.68 -14.90
CA GLN A 1041 -39.70 -42.48 -15.00
C GLN A 1041 -39.50 -41.53 -13.81
N SER A 1042 -39.44 -42.04 -12.57
CA SER A 1042 -39.17 -41.22 -11.40
C SER A 1042 -37.79 -40.55 -11.44
N CYS A 1043 -36.77 -41.24 -11.96
CA CYS A 1043 -35.45 -40.64 -12.20
C CYS A 1043 -35.49 -39.53 -13.27
N ASP A 1044 -36.24 -39.72 -14.37
CA ASP A 1044 -36.46 -38.71 -15.40
C ASP A 1044 -37.17 -37.45 -14.86
N GLU A 1045 -38.20 -37.65 -14.04
CA GLU A 1045 -38.96 -36.57 -13.38
C GLU A 1045 -38.09 -35.78 -12.40
N LEU A 1046 -37.32 -36.47 -11.55
CA LEU A 1046 -36.38 -35.84 -10.62
C LEU A 1046 -35.28 -35.06 -11.35
N HIS A 1047 -34.71 -35.61 -12.42
CA HIS A 1047 -33.73 -34.88 -13.25
C HIS A 1047 -34.35 -33.64 -13.87
N ASN A 1048 -35.51 -33.76 -14.52
CA ASN A 1048 -36.21 -32.63 -15.14
C ASN A 1048 -36.66 -31.57 -14.10
N ALA A 1049 -36.95 -31.95 -12.86
CA ALA A 1049 -37.26 -31.02 -11.77
C ALA A 1049 -36.01 -30.31 -11.25
N PHE A 1050 -34.89 -31.03 -11.10
CA PHE A 1050 -33.60 -30.48 -10.68
C PHE A 1050 -33.06 -29.48 -11.71
N THR A 1051 -33.05 -29.83 -13.00
CA THR A 1051 -32.59 -28.96 -14.09
C THR A 1051 -33.40 -27.66 -14.17
N ARG A 1052 -34.74 -27.73 -14.06
CA ARG A 1052 -35.59 -26.52 -13.97
C ARG A 1052 -35.26 -25.68 -12.73
N LYS A 1053 -35.09 -26.30 -11.56
CA LYS A 1053 -34.73 -25.58 -10.33
C LYS A 1053 -33.35 -24.92 -10.43
N LEU A 1054 -32.39 -25.51 -11.15
CA LEU A 1054 -31.09 -24.88 -11.43
C LEU A 1054 -31.20 -23.71 -12.39
N MET A 1055 -31.95 -23.83 -13.50
CA MET A 1055 -32.16 -22.70 -14.43
C MET A 1055 -32.80 -21.51 -13.72
N ASN A 1056 -33.80 -21.74 -12.87
CA ASN A 1056 -34.44 -20.72 -12.03
C ASN A 1056 -33.54 -20.15 -10.91
N LEU A 1057 -32.46 -20.84 -10.52
CA LEU A 1057 -31.49 -20.35 -9.52
C LEU A 1057 -30.29 -19.63 -10.16
N LEU A 1058 -30.20 -19.65 -11.50
CA LEU A 1058 -29.09 -19.11 -12.27
C LEU A 1058 -29.56 -18.05 -13.28
N ASP A 1059 -30.83 -17.64 -13.23
CA ASP A 1059 -31.53 -16.76 -14.17
C ASP A 1059 -31.18 -17.11 -15.64
N ILE A 1060 -31.70 -18.25 -16.10
CA ILE A 1060 -31.56 -18.76 -17.47
C ILE A 1060 -32.96 -18.86 -18.10
N ASP A 1061 -33.41 -17.75 -18.68
CA ASP A 1061 -34.69 -17.63 -19.38
C ASP A 1061 -34.60 -18.24 -20.79
N ASP A 1062 -34.68 -19.58 -20.89
CA ASP A 1062 -34.79 -20.31 -22.16
C ASP A 1062 -35.98 -21.29 -22.12
N ASP A 1063 -37.14 -20.81 -22.59
CA ASP A 1063 -38.40 -21.56 -22.69
C ASP A 1063 -38.28 -22.88 -23.47
N GLY A 1064 -37.26 -23.02 -24.33
CA GLY A 1064 -37.02 -24.21 -25.14
C GLY A 1064 -36.43 -25.39 -24.37
N LEU A 1065 -35.77 -25.17 -23.23
CA LEU A 1065 -34.97 -26.19 -22.54
C LEU A 1065 -35.70 -26.89 -21.38
N ALA A 1066 -36.85 -26.37 -20.94
CA ALA A 1066 -37.54 -26.83 -19.73
C ALA A 1066 -38.47 -28.05 -19.92
N ASN A 1067 -38.90 -28.36 -21.15
CA ASN A 1067 -40.00 -29.28 -21.46
C ASN A 1067 -39.58 -30.58 -22.19
N VAL A 1068 -38.48 -31.20 -21.77
CA VAL A 1068 -38.05 -32.52 -22.32
C VAL A 1068 -38.91 -33.65 -21.73
N ALA A 1069 -39.69 -34.33 -22.56
CA ALA A 1069 -40.54 -35.46 -22.15
C ALA A 1069 -39.74 -36.67 -21.62
N PRO A 1070 -40.31 -37.54 -20.75
CA PRO A 1070 -39.61 -38.69 -20.20
C PRO A 1070 -39.07 -39.63 -21.27
N LEU A 1071 -37.80 -40.02 -21.15
CA LEU A 1071 -37.09 -40.87 -22.08
C LEU A 1071 -37.76 -42.25 -22.20
N ALA A 1072 -38.36 -42.75 -21.12
CA ALA A 1072 -39.12 -44.00 -21.10
C ALA A 1072 -40.36 -44.01 -22.02
N THR A 1073 -40.91 -42.84 -22.37
CA THR A 1073 -42.13 -42.71 -23.18
C THR A 1073 -41.90 -42.37 -24.66
N LEU A 1074 -40.65 -42.17 -25.08
CA LEU A 1074 -40.30 -41.69 -26.42
C LEU A 1074 -39.83 -42.82 -27.37
N PRO A 1075 -40.17 -42.75 -28.68
CA PRO A 1075 -39.60 -43.61 -29.71
C PRO A 1075 -38.06 -43.63 -29.77
N ALA A 1076 -37.48 -44.67 -30.37
CA ALA A 1076 -36.03 -44.85 -30.41
C ALA A 1076 -35.25 -43.73 -31.13
N THR A 1077 -35.88 -43.09 -32.13
CA THR A 1077 -35.36 -41.88 -32.81
C THR A 1077 -35.37 -40.67 -31.88
N ASP A 1078 -36.45 -40.49 -31.14
CA ASP A 1078 -36.78 -39.23 -30.47
C ASP A 1078 -36.03 -39.13 -29.13
N ARG A 1079 -35.75 -40.28 -28.49
CA ARG A 1079 -34.87 -40.38 -27.32
C ARG A 1079 -33.45 -39.82 -27.58
N TYR A 1080 -32.94 -39.94 -28.81
CA TYR A 1080 -31.63 -39.38 -29.17
C TYR A 1080 -31.65 -37.84 -29.18
N VAL A 1081 -32.73 -37.25 -29.72
CA VAL A 1081 -32.93 -35.79 -29.74
C VAL A 1081 -33.10 -35.25 -28.31
N ALA A 1082 -33.90 -35.92 -27.48
CA ALA A 1082 -34.08 -35.58 -26.07
C ALA A 1082 -32.77 -35.64 -25.25
N LEU A 1083 -31.89 -36.61 -25.55
CA LEU A 1083 -30.56 -36.69 -24.95
C LEU A 1083 -29.64 -35.53 -25.38
N GLN A 1084 -29.61 -35.18 -26.67
CA GLN A 1084 -28.84 -34.03 -27.15
C GLN A 1084 -29.33 -32.71 -26.55
N GLN A 1085 -30.65 -32.55 -26.40
CA GLN A 1085 -31.24 -31.38 -25.73
C GLN A 1085 -30.81 -31.29 -24.27
N ARG A 1086 -30.95 -32.38 -23.49
CA ARG A 1086 -30.48 -32.42 -22.08
C ARG A 1086 -28.98 -32.16 -21.95
N GLN A 1087 -28.16 -32.71 -22.84
CA GLN A 1087 -26.71 -32.44 -22.85
C GLN A 1087 -26.45 -30.94 -23.05
N ARG A 1088 -27.11 -30.30 -24.02
CA ARG A 1088 -26.98 -28.87 -24.28
C ARG A 1088 -27.44 -28.00 -23.10
N THR A 1089 -28.52 -28.37 -22.41
CA THR A 1089 -28.95 -27.68 -21.18
C THR A 1089 -27.88 -27.76 -20.09
N ASN A 1090 -27.26 -28.94 -19.90
CA ASN A 1090 -26.18 -29.11 -18.93
C ASN A 1090 -24.91 -28.32 -19.31
N GLU A 1091 -24.57 -28.23 -20.60
CA GLU A 1091 -23.44 -27.43 -21.09
C GLU A 1091 -23.65 -25.92 -20.82
N ILE A 1092 -24.86 -25.40 -21.06
CA ILE A 1092 -25.22 -24.00 -20.76
C ILE A 1092 -25.20 -23.73 -19.24
N LEU A 1093 -25.74 -24.65 -18.44
CA LEU A 1093 -25.68 -24.56 -16.97
C LEU A 1093 -24.24 -24.53 -16.45
N MET A 1094 -23.36 -25.39 -16.98
CA MET A 1094 -21.94 -25.41 -16.62
C MET A 1094 -21.24 -24.09 -16.99
N GLN A 1095 -21.47 -23.55 -18.19
CA GLN A 1095 -20.90 -22.26 -18.60
C GLN A 1095 -21.35 -21.10 -17.69
N LYS A 1096 -22.63 -21.07 -17.28
CA LYS A 1096 -23.16 -20.06 -16.33
C LYS A 1096 -22.49 -20.18 -14.96
N VAL A 1097 -22.25 -21.41 -14.48
CA VAL A 1097 -21.55 -21.68 -13.21
C VAL A 1097 -20.06 -21.31 -13.28
N GLU A 1098 -19.36 -21.60 -14.38
CA GLU A 1098 -17.97 -21.19 -14.57
C GLU A 1098 -17.83 -19.66 -14.64
N MET A 1099 -18.71 -18.97 -15.36
CA MET A 1099 -18.75 -17.50 -15.39
C MET A 1099 -18.97 -16.89 -13.99
N ILE A 1100 -19.86 -17.49 -13.17
CA ILE A 1100 -20.07 -17.05 -11.78
C ILE A 1100 -18.83 -17.34 -10.92
N ARG A 1101 -18.16 -18.48 -11.12
CA ARG A 1101 -16.92 -18.84 -10.43
C ARG A 1101 -15.78 -17.86 -10.75
N GLU A 1102 -15.57 -17.51 -12.02
CA GLU A 1102 -14.60 -16.48 -12.41
C GLU A 1102 -14.94 -15.10 -11.84
N ARG A 1103 -16.23 -14.72 -11.84
CA ARG A 1103 -16.68 -13.47 -11.23
C ARG A 1103 -16.42 -13.46 -9.71
N LEU A 1104 -16.49 -14.61 -9.05
CA LEU A 1104 -16.15 -14.76 -7.64
C LEU A 1104 -14.64 -14.66 -7.40
N THR A 1105 -13.81 -15.40 -8.14
CA THR A 1105 -12.34 -15.34 -7.95
C THR A 1105 -11.79 -13.93 -8.20
N ARG A 1106 -12.26 -13.23 -9.24
CA ARG A 1106 -11.89 -11.83 -9.50
C ARG A 1106 -12.32 -10.89 -8.36
N LYS A 1107 -13.45 -11.15 -7.69
CA LYS A 1107 -13.86 -10.40 -6.48
C LYS A 1107 -13.00 -10.74 -5.26
N GLU A 1108 -12.61 -12.00 -5.09
CA GLU A 1108 -11.70 -12.43 -4.03
C GLU A 1108 -10.29 -11.85 -4.22
N GLU A 1109 -9.84 -11.67 -5.47
CA GLU A 1109 -8.62 -10.94 -5.81
C GLU A 1109 -8.75 -9.45 -5.45
N LEU A 1110 -9.82 -8.78 -5.90
CA LEU A 1110 -10.08 -7.37 -5.58
C LEU A 1110 -10.13 -7.11 -4.05
N LEU A 1111 -10.80 -7.99 -3.29
CA LEU A 1111 -10.87 -7.91 -1.83
C LEU A 1111 -9.49 -8.07 -1.18
N ARG A 1112 -8.64 -8.99 -1.68
CA ARG A 1112 -7.26 -9.15 -1.20
C ARG A 1112 -6.37 -7.96 -1.55
N ASP A 1113 -6.67 -7.21 -2.60
CA ASP A 1113 -5.99 -5.95 -2.90
C ASP A 1113 -6.46 -4.80 -1.99
N TYR A 1114 -7.77 -4.69 -1.71
CA TYR A 1114 -8.27 -3.78 -0.68
C TYR A 1114 -7.73 -4.10 0.72
N GLU A 1115 -7.52 -5.37 1.08
CA GLU A 1115 -6.86 -5.76 2.34
C GLU A 1115 -5.40 -5.27 2.41
N LYS A 1116 -4.65 -5.35 1.30
CA LYS A 1116 -3.28 -4.81 1.20
C LYS A 1116 -3.29 -3.29 1.35
N ASP A 1117 -4.22 -2.60 0.69
CA ASP A 1117 -4.31 -1.14 0.73
C ASP A 1117 -4.78 -0.61 2.09
N LEU A 1118 -5.68 -1.32 2.78
CA LEU A 1118 -5.99 -1.07 4.19
C LEU A 1118 -4.75 -1.27 5.08
N GLY A 1119 -3.90 -2.25 4.75
CA GLY A 1119 -2.60 -2.46 5.38
C GLY A 1119 -1.64 -1.28 5.18
N LYS A 1120 -1.50 -0.79 3.93
CA LYS A 1120 -0.71 0.42 3.60
C LYS A 1120 -1.24 1.65 4.33
N LEU A 1121 -2.57 1.83 4.38
CA LEU A 1121 -3.21 2.95 5.07
C LEU A 1121 -2.91 2.94 6.58
N ARG A 1122 -3.00 1.77 7.24
CA ARG A 1122 -2.61 1.63 8.66
C ARG A 1122 -1.12 1.92 8.90
N GLN A 1123 -0.24 1.55 7.97
CA GLN A 1123 1.18 1.88 8.05
C GLN A 1123 1.41 3.40 7.90
N ALA A 1124 0.72 4.04 6.96
CA ALA A 1124 0.75 5.50 6.80
C ALA A 1124 0.18 6.23 8.03
N GLU A 1125 -0.87 5.70 8.66
CA GLU A 1125 -1.47 6.24 9.89
C GLU A 1125 -0.52 6.13 11.10
N ILE A 1126 0.28 5.05 11.19
CA ILE A 1126 1.34 4.91 12.20
C ILE A 1126 2.47 5.91 11.94
N LEU A 1127 2.96 5.99 10.70
CA LEU A 1127 3.99 6.95 10.31
C LEU A 1127 3.54 8.41 10.53
N LEU A 1128 2.26 8.73 10.29
CA LEU A 1128 1.71 10.04 10.57
C LEU A 1128 1.78 10.36 12.07
N ARG A 1129 1.33 9.43 12.95
CA ARG A 1129 1.46 9.59 14.41
C ARG A 1129 2.91 9.77 14.86
N GLU A 1130 3.86 9.04 14.27
CA GLU A 1130 5.29 9.23 14.55
C GLU A 1130 5.78 10.63 14.14
N LYS A 1131 5.28 11.18 13.02
CA LYS A 1131 5.58 12.55 12.60
C LYS A 1131 4.88 13.61 13.45
N ASP A 1132 3.65 13.38 13.89
CA ASP A 1132 2.92 14.27 14.79
C ASP A 1132 3.62 14.39 16.14
N ILE A 1133 4.12 13.28 16.70
CA ILE A 1133 4.94 13.28 17.92
C ILE A 1133 6.23 14.08 17.71
N LEU A 1134 6.96 13.84 16.62
CA LEU A 1134 8.19 14.59 16.31
C LEU A 1134 7.94 16.08 16.04
N LEU A 1135 6.79 16.45 15.48
CA LEU A 1135 6.36 17.84 15.31
C LEU A 1135 6.00 18.47 16.66
N GLN A 1136 5.34 17.74 17.55
CA GLN A 1136 5.05 18.18 18.91
C GLN A 1136 6.34 18.39 19.72
N ASP A 1137 7.31 17.47 19.63
CA ASP A 1137 8.63 17.61 20.25
C ASP A 1137 9.36 18.85 19.72
N LEU A 1138 9.43 19.04 18.39
CA LEU A 1138 10.02 20.23 17.76
C LEU A 1138 9.29 21.54 18.11
N GLU A 1139 7.97 21.50 18.29
CA GLU A 1139 7.23 22.64 18.82
C GLU A 1139 7.61 22.93 20.28
N THR A 1140 7.83 21.92 21.11
CA THR A 1140 8.28 22.15 22.50
C THR A 1140 9.71 22.68 22.55
N ASP A 1141 10.66 22.13 21.78
CA ASP A 1141 12.03 22.67 21.71
C ASP A 1141 11.97 24.12 21.23
N LYS A 1142 11.29 24.42 20.12
CA LYS A 1142 11.12 25.80 19.63
C LYS A 1142 10.57 26.73 20.71
N ARG A 1143 9.51 26.33 21.44
CA ARG A 1143 8.96 27.13 22.56
C ARG A 1143 10.02 27.38 23.64
N THR A 1144 10.81 26.36 24.01
CA THR A 1144 11.93 26.58 24.95
C THR A 1144 13.04 27.47 24.39
N LYS A 1145 13.30 27.46 23.08
CA LYS A 1145 14.27 28.38 22.43
C LYS A 1145 13.75 29.81 22.35
N ASP A 1146 12.45 30.00 22.10
CA ASP A 1146 11.79 31.31 22.15
C ASP A 1146 11.77 31.86 23.59
N ASP A 1147 11.53 31.01 24.60
CA ASP A 1147 11.63 31.36 26.03
C ASP A 1147 13.08 31.69 26.45
N GLU A 1148 14.07 30.85 26.09
CA GLU A 1148 15.50 31.13 26.30
C GLU A 1148 15.89 32.47 25.67
N ALA A 1149 15.45 32.73 24.43
CA ALA A 1149 15.70 34.00 23.74
C ALA A 1149 15.00 35.19 24.44
N PHE A 1150 13.81 35.00 24.99
CA PHE A 1150 13.11 36.01 25.79
C PHE A 1150 13.85 36.31 27.10
N TYR A 1151 14.27 35.29 27.85
CA TYR A 1151 15.08 35.47 29.06
C TYR A 1151 16.42 36.16 28.74
N LEU A 1152 17.14 35.72 27.71
CA LEU A 1152 18.41 36.34 27.29
C LEU A 1152 18.23 37.79 26.85
N ARG A 1153 17.15 38.13 26.11
CA ARG A 1153 16.81 39.52 25.76
C ARG A 1153 16.50 40.37 26.99
N ASN A 1154 15.79 39.82 27.98
CA ASN A 1154 15.50 40.52 29.23
C ASN A 1154 16.77 40.73 30.07
N THR A 1155 17.62 39.72 30.25
CA THR A 1155 18.91 39.87 30.96
C THR A 1155 19.87 40.82 30.22
N LEU A 1156 19.88 40.83 28.88
CA LEU A 1156 20.64 41.79 28.10
C LEU A 1156 20.10 43.22 28.28
N LYS A 1157 18.78 43.40 28.32
CA LYS A 1157 18.16 44.69 28.64
C LYS A 1157 18.48 45.15 30.06
N GLU A 1158 18.33 44.28 31.07
CA GLU A 1158 18.67 44.57 32.46
C GLU A 1158 20.15 44.93 32.63
N THR A 1159 21.07 44.21 31.99
CA THR A 1159 22.50 44.53 32.05
C THR A 1159 22.83 45.81 31.29
N GLN A 1160 22.13 46.13 30.20
CA GLN A 1160 22.24 47.40 29.48
C GLN A 1160 21.69 48.58 30.31
N ASP A 1161 20.55 48.41 30.98
CA ASP A 1161 19.95 49.42 31.85
C ASP A 1161 20.78 49.64 33.13
N ASN A 1162 21.31 48.57 33.74
CA ASN A 1162 22.29 48.65 34.82
C ASN A 1162 23.58 49.37 34.37
N LEU A 1163 24.11 49.05 33.19
CA LEU A 1163 25.28 49.74 32.62
C LEU A 1163 24.98 51.23 32.33
N ASN A 1164 23.75 51.57 31.92
CA ASN A 1164 23.32 52.95 31.73
C ASN A 1164 23.15 53.68 33.07
N GLN A 1165 22.67 53.00 34.12
CA GLN A 1165 22.59 53.51 35.48
C GLN A 1165 23.98 53.76 36.06
N GLU A 1166 24.90 52.81 35.94
CA GLU A 1166 26.31 52.98 36.30
C GLU A 1166 26.98 54.12 35.54
N LYS A 1167 26.77 54.24 34.21
CA LYS A 1167 27.25 55.39 33.43
C LYS A 1167 26.69 56.72 33.95
N ARG A 1168 25.41 56.78 34.35
CA ARG A 1168 24.79 57.98 34.97
C ARG A 1168 25.41 58.29 36.34
N VAL A 1169 25.52 57.29 37.22
CA VAL A 1169 26.12 57.45 38.56
C VAL A 1169 27.58 57.88 38.47
N ASN A 1170 28.38 57.21 37.64
CA ASN A 1170 29.79 57.53 37.41
C ASN A 1170 29.95 58.94 36.79
N SER A 1171 29.02 59.38 35.94
CA SER A 1171 28.98 60.77 35.45
C SER A 1171 28.65 61.77 36.56
N SER A 1172 27.67 61.50 37.43
CA SER A 1172 27.33 62.35 38.58
C SER A 1172 28.47 62.44 39.61
N VAL A 1173 29.18 61.32 39.83
CA VAL A 1173 30.38 61.26 40.70
C VAL A 1173 31.54 62.05 40.08
N LYS A 1174 31.78 61.94 38.77
CA LYS A 1174 32.76 62.78 38.05
C LYS A 1174 32.39 64.28 38.05
N LEU A 1175 31.11 64.61 38.16
CA LEU A 1175 30.60 65.97 38.34
C LEU A 1175 30.56 66.43 39.81
N GLY A 1176 31.13 65.65 40.74
CA GLY A 1176 31.35 66.04 42.13
C GLY A 1176 30.08 66.19 42.97
N ARG A 1177 28.94 65.67 42.52
CA ARG A 1177 27.66 65.79 43.24
C ARG A 1177 27.45 64.60 44.17
N ASN A 1178 27.61 64.82 45.47
CA ASN A 1178 27.03 63.94 46.49
C ASN A 1178 25.52 63.89 46.28
N ILE A 1179 24.95 62.68 46.19
CA ILE A 1179 23.51 62.48 46.04
C ILE A 1179 22.96 61.98 47.38
N ASP A 1180 22.12 62.81 48.01
CA ASP A 1180 21.36 62.46 49.21
C ASP A 1180 20.41 61.27 48.97
N GLN A 1181 20.21 60.45 49.99
CA GLN A 1181 19.38 59.23 49.95
C GLN A 1181 17.86 59.50 49.96
N SER A 1182 17.41 60.65 49.44
CA SER A 1182 16.11 61.23 49.75
C SER A 1182 14.97 60.92 48.76
N GLN A 1183 15.25 60.35 47.58
CA GLN A 1183 14.28 60.30 46.46
C GLN A 1183 13.81 58.89 46.03
N SER A 1184 14.06 57.84 46.80
CA SER A 1184 13.62 56.46 46.45
C SER A 1184 12.21 56.08 46.94
N ASN A 1185 11.46 56.97 47.62
CA ASN A 1185 10.25 56.61 48.38
C ASN A 1185 8.90 57.08 47.81
N GLU A 1186 8.83 57.81 46.70
CA GLU A 1186 7.56 58.37 46.20
C GLU A 1186 6.69 57.43 45.31
N LEU A 1187 7.18 56.24 44.95
CA LEU A 1187 6.46 55.32 44.04
C LEU A 1187 5.64 54.21 44.71
N ILE A 1188 5.44 54.24 46.03
CA ILE A 1188 4.63 53.22 46.77
C ILE A 1188 3.40 53.86 47.45
N ARG A 1189 2.54 54.58 46.70
CA ARG A 1189 1.21 55.05 47.15
C ARG A 1189 0.11 55.10 46.07
N ARG A 1190 -0.09 54.03 45.29
CA ARG A 1190 -1.34 53.79 44.50
C ARG A 1190 -1.74 52.31 44.40
N SER A 1191 -1.88 51.61 45.53
CA SER A 1191 -2.69 50.38 45.63
C SER A 1191 -2.95 50.02 47.10
N GLY A 1192 -4.17 49.58 47.43
CA GLY A 1192 -4.55 49.11 48.77
C GLY A 1192 -4.71 50.20 49.84
N GLY A 1193 -5.50 49.92 50.88
CA GLY A 1193 -5.68 50.81 52.03
C GLY A 1193 -6.28 50.09 53.24
N SER A 1194 -6.11 50.71 54.42
CA SER A 1194 -6.66 50.31 55.74
C SER A 1194 -6.04 49.02 56.34
N THR A 1195 -5.62 48.94 57.61
CA THR A 1195 -5.69 49.87 58.78
C THR A 1195 -4.41 49.81 59.65
N ALA A 1196 -4.24 50.79 60.57
CA ALA A 1196 -3.50 50.71 61.86
C ALA A 1196 -1.96 50.43 61.87
N THR A 1197 -1.10 51.04 62.73
CA THR A 1197 -1.07 52.38 63.38
C THR A 1197 0.37 52.72 63.87
N LEU A 1198 0.69 54.02 64.03
CA LEU A 1198 1.68 54.62 64.97
C LEU A 1198 3.23 54.46 64.82
N HIS A 1199 3.89 55.63 64.72
CA HIS A 1199 5.13 56.10 65.41
C HIS A 1199 6.58 55.72 64.98
N HIS A 1200 7.22 56.69 64.28
CA HIS A 1200 8.49 57.42 64.59
C HIS A 1200 9.89 56.76 64.82
N HIS A 1201 10.88 57.46 64.20
CA HIS A 1201 12.28 57.75 64.62
C HIS A 1201 13.48 56.80 64.33
N CYS A 1202 14.23 57.21 63.29
CA CYS A 1202 15.70 57.51 63.27
C CYS A 1202 16.80 56.41 63.38
N PRO A 1203 18.04 56.70 62.87
CA PRO A 1203 19.18 55.76 62.70
C PRO A 1203 20.21 55.91 63.86
N PRO A 1204 21.47 55.34 63.84
CA PRO A 1204 22.20 54.67 62.75
C PRO A 1204 23.03 53.40 63.11
N ASP A 1205 23.55 52.71 62.07
CA ASP A 1205 25.00 52.58 61.80
C ASP A 1205 25.29 51.62 60.63
N THR A 1206 26.22 51.98 59.74
CA THR A 1206 26.37 51.36 58.40
C THR A 1206 27.68 50.60 58.15
N THR A 1207 28.62 50.59 59.10
CA THR A 1207 29.97 50.03 58.91
C THR A 1207 30.03 48.48 58.92
N SER A 1208 29.13 47.80 59.63
CA SER A 1208 29.17 46.32 59.74
C SER A 1208 28.72 45.61 58.46
N LYS A 1209 27.67 46.12 57.79
CA LYS A 1209 26.99 45.44 56.67
C LYS A 1209 27.92 45.13 55.50
N VAL A 1210 28.87 46.01 55.18
CA VAL A 1210 29.81 45.82 54.06
C VAL A 1210 30.73 44.61 54.28
N GLN A 1211 31.19 44.37 55.52
CA GLN A 1211 31.97 43.18 55.82
C GLN A 1211 31.13 41.90 55.79
N THR A 1212 29.89 41.94 56.29
CA THR A 1212 28.98 40.78 56.27
C THR A 1212 28.66 40.37 54.84
N ILE A 1213 28.27 41.31 53.97
CA ILE A 1213 27.98 41.05 52.55
C ILE A 1213 29.19 40.42 51.85
N LYS A 1214 30.42 40.89 52.13
CA LYS A 1214 31.63 40.32 51.53
C LYS A 1214 31.97 38.91 52.05
N ARG A 1215 31.64 38.60 53.31
CA ARG A 1215 31.74 37.23 53.86
C ARG A 1215 30.69 36.31 53.22
N ASP A 1216 29.44 36.76 53.12
CA ASP A 1216 28.34 35.99 52.54
C ASP A 1216 28.56 35.69 51.05
N LEU A 1217 29.10 36.64 50.28
CA LEU A 1217 29.46 36.41 48.87
C LEU A 1217 30.54 35.32 48.75
N ASN A 1218 31.62 35.43 49.53
CA ASN A 1218 32.70 34.43 49.52
C ASN A 1218 32.20 33.05 50.01
N GLN A 1219 31.30 33.00 50.98
CA GLN A 1219 30.74 31.74 51.45
C GLN A 1219 29.78 31.11 50.43
N LYS A 1220 29.00 31.91 49.68
CA LYS A 1220 28.20 31.44 48.54
C LYS A 1220 29.06 30.92 47.38
N VAL A 1221 30.15 31.61 47.04
CA VAL A 1221 31.12 31.14 46.03
C VAL A 1221 31.78 29.83 46.47
N SER A 1222 32.18 29.71 47.74
CA SER A 1222 32.75 28.47 48.29
C SER A 1222 31.76 27.29 48.21
N ARG A 1223 30.48 27.51 48.57
CA ARG A 1223 29.42 26.49 48.44
C ARG A 1223 29.21 26.08 46.98
N LYS A 1224 29.10 27.03 46.04
CA LYS A 1224 28.97 26.71 44.60
C LYS A 1224 30.18 25.96 44.05
N ASN A 1225 31.40 26.29 44.48
CA ASN A 1225 32.60 25.56 44.07
C ASN A 1225 32.65 24.12 44.63
N TYR A 1226 32.07 23.87 45.80
CA TYR A 1226 31.89 22.53 46.35
C TYR A 1226 30.81 21.75 45.58
N GLU A 1227 29.65 22.37 45.34
CA GLU A 1227 28.52 21.83 44.56
C GLU A 1227 28.92 21.47 43.12
N ILE A 1228 29.68 22.33 42.44
CA ILE A 1228 30.27 22.02 41.12
C ILE A 1228 31.28 20.86 41.20
N LYS A 1229 31.94 20.65 42.34
CA LYS A 1229 32.87 19.53 42.53
C LYS A 1229 32.13 18.22 42.75
N THR A 1230 31.06 18.20 43.55
CA THR A 1230 30.24 16.98 43.74
C THR A 1230 29.51 16.60 42.46
N LEU A 1231 28.88 17.56 41.77
CA LEU A 1231 28.23 17.30 40.46
C LEU A 1231 29.21 16.76 39.40
N LYS A 1232 30.48 17.19 39.43
CA LYS A 1232 31.53 16.63 38.55
C LYS A 1232 31.98 15.23 38.95
N GLN A 1233 31.92 14.88 40.23
CA GLN A 1233 32.20 13.53 40.70
C GLN A 1233 31.03 12.59 40.34
N GLU A 1234 29.79 12.99 40.63
CA GLU A 1234 28.57 12.27 40.26
C GLU A 1234 28.48 12.04 38.74
N LEU A 1235 28.87 13.02 37.92
CA LEU A 1235 28.94 12.87 36.46
C LEU A 1235 30.00 11.86 36.01
N ASN A 1236 31.15 11.80 36.68
CA ASN A 1236 32.18 10.80 36.37
C ASN A 1236 31.73 9.40 36.80
N GLU A 1237 31.13 9.25 37.99
CA GLU A 1237 30.58 7.97 38.47
C GLU A 1237 29.43 7.46 37.57
N ALA A 1238 28.64 8.38 36.97
CA ALA A 1238 27.67 8.06 35.93
C ALA A 1238 28.32 7.63 34.60
N LEU A 1239 29.41 8.27 34.18
CA LEU A 1239 30.16 7.88 32.98
C LEU A 1239 30.84 6.51 33.13
N ASP A 1240 31.41 6.23 34.29
CA ASP A 1240 32.03 4.94 34.59
C ASP A 1240 30.99 3.81 34.61
N THR A 1241 29.82 4.03 35.23
CA THR A 1241 28.73 3.04 35.21
C THR A 1241 28.10 2.84 33.82
N ILE A 1242 28.02 3.88 32.98
CA ILE A 1242 27.65 3.74 31.56
C ILE A 1242 28.72 2.95 30.80
N SER A 1243 30.01 3.16 31.10
CA SER A 1243 31.12 2.40 30.50
C SER A 1243 31.05 0.91 30.87
N GLU A 1244 30.81 0.58 32.14
CA GLU A 1244 30.60 -0.81 32.60
C GLU A 1244 29.37 -1.45 31.93
N GLN A 1245 28.24 -0.74 31.83
CA GLN A 1245 27.05 -1.23 31.14
C GLN A 1245 27.31 -1.48 29.66
N SER A 1246 28.00 -0.56 28.97
CA SER A 1246 28.42 -0.73 27.57
C SER A 1246 29.32 -1.95 27.39
N HIS A 1247 30.31 -2.14 28.28
CA HIS A 1247 31.14 -3.34 28.30
C HIS A 1247 30.34 -4.63 28.52
N LYS A 1248 29.33 -4.59 29.42
CA LYS A 1248 28.47 -5.74 29.74
C LYS A 1248 27.54 -6.11 28.58
N VAL A 1249 26.97 -5.11 27.88
CA VAL A 1249 26.23 -5.33 26.62
C VAL A 1249 27.14 -5.96 25.58
N LYS A 1250 28.35 -5.43 25.38
CA LYS A 1250 29.34 -5.96 24.42
C LYS A 1250 29.76 -7.41 24.73
N LEU A 1251 29.78 -7.79 26.00
CA LEU A 1251 30.08 -9.15 26.46
C LEU A 1251 28.89 -10.11 26.23
N LEU A 1252 27.65 -9.63 26.42
CA LEU A 1252 26.43 -10.36 26.04
C LEU A 1252 26.30 -10.52 24.51
N GLU A 1253 26.68 -9.51 23.71
CA GLU A 1253 26.74 -9.61 22.25
C GLU A 1253 27.76 -10.64 21.75
N LEU A 1254 28.86 -10.83 22.49
CA LEU A 1254 29.85 -11.87 22.21
C LEU A 1254 29.33 -13.26 22.60
N GLN A 1255 28.68 -13.38 23.77
CA GLN A 1255 28.01 -14.63 24.19
C GLN A 1255 26.82 -15.01 23.30
N SER A 1256 26.17 -14.04 22.65
CA SER A 1256 25.12 -14.27 21.64
C SER A 1256 25.67 -14.74 20.28
N LYS A 1257 27.00 -14.82 20.11
CA LYS A 1257 27.69 -15.23 18.86
C LYS A 1257 28.48 -16.54 19.03
N THR A 1258 28.30 -17.24 20.14
CA THR A 1258 28.89 -18.55 20.47
C THR A 1258 27.81 -19.58 20.79
#